data_AF-U5EV29-F1
#
_entry.id   AF-U5EV29-F1
#
_cell.length_a   1.000
_cell.length_b   1.000
_cell.length_c   1.000
_cell.angle_alpha   90.00
_cell.angle_beta   90.00
_cell.angle_gamma   90.00
#
_symmetry.space_group_name_H-M   'P 1'
#
loop_
_entity.id
_entity.type
_entity.pdbx_description
1 polymer ?
#
loop_
_entity_poly.entity_id
_entity_poly.type
_entity_poly.pdbx_seq_one_letter_code
_entity_poly.pdbx_strand_id
1 'polypeptide(L)'
;KLKELTTLDNFLASAQYAEEAIQKLKRLEILISKSRIKILKGSISYQQLLDSFPNESSREQDLIAKTILKSSIYFLNNFCKPAFIPENECGLFLSEFNLPNCTLIQKCESIIVKKEYPDDYRRLLDAVYDDGIYKFRKSVNGKSLPAAREISNSFQRSHTRNIIKYDTMKSIALVQWSQFIEHDLAKTTVKTMHHNATIECCESDYTMVIPRYQHPMCEPLVISENDEYYEQYGVSCLSYVRSALSVGEHCKFGPANQLNQATNILDLSQLYGSTKTITKQLQNEHNGKLKAQEYDTMEYLESNSDFCAYNTTSNQKFCYSSGDTRVNINPYITLLHTIFLRSHNRIVKKLKLINPTWSNDKLFNTARQVNIGIYQKIIYENWAPTIFGHNNHYAKNQFAKTNDHRVSNEFSTAGIRFYNSMMPEKIIKNNRLHDFYYKPTNLSKKEIFKDLIRSIIQQNAMALDTSFVDDVSKLLFKSSLSFGTDVLALDIQRGRDHGLNTYVQYYKLCTGEELNSWNDLTKIMNHNDVTSMKLIYVSIQDIDLIVGALAEIPKSHTATVGPTLSCIIGDQLANTRKSDPNFYTNNELVRLTLKNYTVARFLCDTTNLETVQENIFLLPSDKNKLFSCTEIKRDTFLNLDVWKNK
;
A
#
# COMPACT_ATOMS: atom_id res chain seq x y z
N LYS A 1 20.26 -34.57 -11.26
CA LYS A 1 19.03 -34.07 -11.93
C LYS A 1 19.02 -32.55 -12.08
N LEU A 2 18.60 -31.75 -11.08
CA LEU A 2 18.52 -30.28 -11.24
C LEU A 2 19.83 -29.63 -11.73
N LYS A 3 20.97 -29.98 -11.12
CA LYS A 3 22.31 -29.52 -11.55
C LYS A 3 22.71 -29.94 -12.97
N GLU A 4 22.19 -31.06 -13.47
CA GLU A 4 22.47 -31.55 -14.83
C GLU A 4 21.64 -30.80 -15.88
N LEU A 5 20.48 -30.27 -15.49
CA LEU A 5 19.59 -29.51 -16.37
C LEU A 5 19.98 -28.03 -16.49
N THR A 6 20.72 -27.48 -15.52
CA THR A 6 21.18 -26.08 -15.52
C THR A 6 22.42 -25.87 -16.39
N THR A 7 22.34 -26.28 -17.65
CA THR A 7 23.37 -26.00 -18.66
C THR A 7 23.19 -24.59 -19.22
N LEU A 8 24.28 -24.00 -19.71
CA LEU A 8 24.24 -22.70 -20.38
C LEU A 8 23.25 -22.71 -21.56
N ASP A 9 23.24 -23.79 -22.34
CA ASP A 9 22.36 -23.93 -23.51
C ASP A 9 20.87 -23.91 -23.12
N ASN A 10 20.49 -24.61 -22.05
CA ASN A 10 19.09 -24.63 -21.59
C ASN A 10 18.65 -23.24 -21.10
N PHE A 11 19.53 -22.50 -20.43
CA PHE A 11 19.25 -21.12 -20.01
C PHE A 11 19.14 -20.16 -21.20
N LEU A 12 20.04 -20.27 -22.19
CA LEU A 12 20.00 -19.46 -23.41
C LEU A 12 18.73 -19.74 -24.22
N ALA A 13 18.37 -21.01 -24.40
CA ALA A 13 17.14 -21.41 -25.07
C ALA A 13 15.89 -20.85 -24.36
N SER A 14 15.89 -20.87 -23.03
CA SER A 14 14.79 -20.31 -22.22
C SER A 14 14.66 -18.80 -22.40
N ALA A 15 15.78 -18.07 -22.39
CA ALA A 15 15.80 -16.63 -22.59
C ALA A 15 15.34 -16.23 -24.00
N GLN A 16 15.83 -16.93 -25.03
CA GLN A 16 15.43 -16.70 -26.43
C GLN A 16 13.93 -16.93 -26.64
N TYR A 17 13.41 -18.05 -26.15
CA TYR A 17 11.97 -18.34 -26.24
C TYR A 17 11.12 -17.24 -25.58
N ALA A 18 11.55 -16.74 -24.42
CA ALA A 18 10.82 -15.72 -23.71
C ALA A 18 10.72 -14.40 -24.50
N GLU A 19 11.82 -13.97 -25.15
CA GLU A 19 11.80 -12.79 -26.02
C GLU A 19 10.81 -12.99 -27.19
N GLU A 20 10.80 -14.16 -27.83
CA GLU A 20 9.84 -14.49 -28.89
C GLU A 20 8.39 -14.51 -28.38
N ALA A 21 8.15 -15.07 -27.19
CA ALA A 21 6.84 -15.14 -26.57
C ALA A 21 6.28 -13.74 -26.26
N ILE A 22 7.13 -12.79 -25.86
CA ILE A 22 6.74 -11.39 -25.67
C ILE A 22 6.38 -10.73 -27.02
N GLN A 23 7.12 -11.00 -28.10
CA GLN A 23 6.75 -10.48 -29.43
C GLN A 23 5.39 -11.02 -29.90
N LYS A 24 5.09 -12.29 -29.63
CA LYS A 24 3.75 -12.86 -29.91
C LYS A 24 2.67 -12.18 -29.07
N LEU A 25 2.93 -11.92 -27.79
CA LEU A 25 1.99 -11.24 -26.90
C LEU A 25 1.65 -9.82 -27.38
N LYS A 26 2.62 -9.07 -27.93
CA LYS A 26 2.35 -7.75 -28.53
C LYS A 26 1.26 -7.78 -29.60
N ARG A 27 1.20 -8.86 -30.42
CA ARG A 27 0.16 -9.00 -31.45
C ARG A 27 -1.23 -9.15 -30.83
N LEU A 28 -1.35 -9.90 -29.74
CA LEU A 28 -2.59 -10.02 -28.96
C LEU A 28 -2.97 -8.69 -28.32
N GLU A 29 -2.02 -8.00 -27.69
CA GLU A 29 -2.24 -6.69 -27.06
C GLU A 29 -2.68 -5.62 -28.08
N ILE A 30 -2.18 -5.64 -29.32
CA ILE A 30 -2.66 -4.78 -30.41
C ILE A 30 -4.13 -5.08 -30.77
N LEU A 31 -4.54 -6.35 -30.74
CA LEU A 31 -5.93 -6.74 -30.98
C LEU A 31 -6.85 -6.30 -29.83
N ILE A 32 -6.43 -6.51 -28.59
CA ILE A 32 -7.18 -6.10 -27.39
C ILE A 32 -7.31 -4.58 -27.33
N SER A 33 -6.24 -3.82 -27.57
CA SER A 33 -6.27 -2.35 -27.56
C SER A 33 -7.18 -1.72 -28.62
N LYS A 34 -7.50 -2.45 -29.69
CA LYS A 34 -8.49 -2.05 -30.71
C LYS A 34 -9.92 -2.48 -30.38
N SER A 35 -10.12 -3.31 -29.36
CA SER A 35 -11.44 -3.73 -28.89
C SER A 35 -12.14 -2.60 -28.11
N ARG A 36 -13.39 -2.85 -27.69
CA ARG A 36 -14.16 -1.94 -26.82
C ARG A 36 -13.81 -2.10 -25.33
N ILE A 37 -13.05 -3.13 -24.97
CA ILE A 37 -12.67 -3.45 -23.59
C ILE A 37 -11.54 -2.51 -23.18
N LYS A 38 -11.92 -1.39 -22.55
CA LYS A 38 -11.01 -0.33 -22.12
C LYS A 38 -11.50 0.24 -20.80
N ILE A 39 -10.55 0.65 -19.97
CA ILE A 39 -10.87 1.40 -18.76
C ILE A 39 -11.51 2.73 -19.14
N LEU A 40 -12.77 2.92 -18.74
CA LEU A 40 -13.49 4.17 -18.94
C LEU A 40 -13.14 5.15 -17.82
N LYS A 41 -12.85 6.42 -18.16
CA LYS A 41 -12.59 7.47 -17.16
C LYS A 41 -13.78 7.57 -16.19
N GLY A 42 -13.49 7.63 -14.90
CA GLY A 42 -14.51 7.67 -13.85
C GLY A 42 -15.07 6.30 -13.45
N SER A 43 -14.78 5.20 -14.15
CA SER A 43 -15.22 3.85 -13.74
C SER A 43 -14.54 3.35 -12.45
N ILE A 44 -15.03 2.23 -11.91
CA ILE A 44 -14.39 1.52 -10.79
C ILE A 44 -12.95 1.15 -11.14
N SER A 45 -12.73 0.53 -12.31
CA SER A 45 -11.40 0.14 -12.79
C SER A 45 -10.46 1.34 -12.97
N TYR A 46 -10.99 2.51 -13.33
CA TYR A 46 -10.18 3.73 -13.46
C TYR A 46 -9.67 4.23 -12.11
N GLN A 47 -10.50 4.22 -11.08
CA GLN A 47 -10.08 4.57 -9.71
C GLN A 47 -9.06 3.57 -9.16
N GLN A 48 -9.25 2.27 -9.41
CA GLN A 48 -8.26 1.24 -9.08
C GLN A 48 -6.93 1.43 -9.85
N LEU A 49 -7.00 1.88 -11.10
CA LEU A 49 -5.81 2.24 -11.87
C LEU A 49 -5.09 3.46 -11.28
N LEU A 50 -5.79 4.49 -10.81
CA LEU A 50 -5.17 5.65 -10.16
C LEU A 50 -4.40 5.25 -8.89
N ASP A 51 -4.94 4.28 -8.16
CA ASP A 51 -4.32 3.73 -6.95
C ASP A 51 -3.00 3.01 -7.24
N SER A 52 -2.94 2.30 -8.36
CA SER A 52 -1.83 1.45 -8.78
C SER A 52 -1.09 1.98 -10.01
N PHE A 53 -1.17 3.30 -10.26
CA PHE A 53 -0.78 3.91 -11.53
C PHE A 53 0.74 3.75 -11.78
N PRO A 54 1.16 3.04 -12.84
CA PRO A 54 2.56 2.83 -13.12
C PRO A 54 3.18 4.04 -13.82
N ASN A 55 4.36 4.47 -13.37
CA ASN A 55 5.21 5.42 -14.08
C ASN A 55 5.99 4.74 -15.22
N GLU A 56 6.71 5.54 -16.03
CA GLU A 56 7.47 5.03 -17.19
C GLU A 56 8.54 3.99 -16.80
N SER A 57 9.31 4.26 -15.74
CA SER A 57 10.35 3.36 -15.23
C SER A 57 9.77 2.00 -14.79
N SER A 58 8.63 2.04 -14.09
CA SER A 58 7.93 0.82 -13.67
C SER A 58 7.44 -0.02 -14.84
N ARG A 59 6.99 0.61 -15.93
CA ARG A 59 6.55 -0.11 -17.15
C ARG A 59 7.72 -0.73 -17.89
N GLU A 60 8.83 -0.01 -18.02
CA GLU A 60 10.07 -0.51 -18.64
C GLU A 60 10.58 -1.74 -17.86
N GLN A 61 10.60 -1.64 -16.53
CA GLN A 61 11.04 -2.73 -15.67
C GLN A 61 10.11 -3.94 -15.72
N ASP A 62 8.79 -3.75 -15.64
CA ASP A 62 7.82 -4.84 -15.71
C ASP A 62 7.94 -5.64 -17.01
N LEU A 63 8.19 -4.96 -18.14
CA LEU A 63 8.38 -5.62 -19.43
C LEU A 63 9.57 -6.59 -19.39
N ILE A 64 10.69 -6.16 -18.83
CA ILE A 64 11.88 -7.01 -18.68
C ILE A 64 11.60 -8.14 -17.68
N ALA A 65 11.06 -7.84 -16.50
CA ALA A 65 10.75 -8.83 -15.47
C ALA A 65 9.75 -9.90 -15.98
N LYS A 66 8.72 -9.50 -16.74
CA LYS A 66 7.76 -10.40 -17.41
C LYS A 66 8.44 -11.30 -18.44
N THR A 67 9.50 -10.82 -19.10
CA THR A 67 10.31 -11.63 -20.01
C THR A 67 11.10 -12.68 -19.22
N ILE A 68 11.78 -12.30 -18.14
CA ILE A 68 12.51 -13.21 -17.25
C ILE A 68 11.59 -14.28 -16.65
N LEU A 69 10.39 -13.89 -16.23
CA LEU A 69 9.37 -14.80 -15.71
C LEU A 69 8.98 -15.84 -16.76
N LYS A 70 8.78 -15.43 -18.01
CA LYS A 70 8.50 -16.37 -19.11
C LYS A 70 9.65 -17.32 -19.37
N SER A 71 10.91 -16.87 -19.23
CA SER A 71 12.08 -17.75 -19.31
C SER A 71 12.06 -18.80 -18.21
N SER A 72 11.72 -18.41 -16.97
CA SER A 72 11.61 -19.32 -15.83
C SER A 72 10.50 -20.38 -16.02
N ILE A 73 9.33 -19.94 -16.49
CA ILE A 73 8.20 -20.83 -16.80
C ILE A 73 8.55 -21.78 -17.95
N TYR A 74 9.26 -21.30 -18.97
CA TYR A 74 9.71 -22.16 -20.06
C TYR A 74 10.67 -23.23 -19.57
N PHE A 75 11.66 -22.86 -18.74
CA PHE A 75 12.62 -23.81 -18.19
C PHE A 75 11.92 -24.88 -17.34
N LEU A 76 11.01 -24.46 -16.45
CA LEU A 76 10.20 -25.35 -15.63
C LEU A 76 9.47 -26.39 -16.50
N ASN A 77 8.75 -25.95 -17.54
CA ASN A 77 7.92 -26.83 -18.34
C ASN A 77 8.71 -27.75 -19.29
N ASN A 78 9.86 -27.30 -19.81
CA ASN A 78 10.60 -28.06 -20.83
C ASN A 78 11.73 -28.93 -20.26
N PHE A 79 12.23 -28.61 -19.06
CA PHE A 79 13.35 -29.34 -18.47
C PHE A 79 12.98 -29.98 -17.13
N CYS A 80 12.37 -29.25 -16.20
CA CYS A 80 12.05 -29.79 -14.88
C CYS A 80 10.89 -30.81 -14.91
N LYS A 81 9.76 -30.47 -15.54
CA LYS A 81 8.60 -31.38 -15.60
C LYS A 81 8.92 -32.71 -16.30
N PRO A 82 9.59 -32.74 -17.47
CA PRO A 82 9.97 -34.00 -18.12
C PRO A 82 10.95 -34.85 -17.29
N ALA A 83 11.73 -34.22 -16.42
CA ALA A 83 12.65 -34.89 -15.50
C ALA A 83 12.00 -35.33 -14.17
N PHE A 84 10.69 -35.16 -14.03
CA PHE A 84 9.91 -35.46 -12.81
C PHE A 84 10.39 -34.70 -11.57
N ILE A 85 10.79 -33.44 -11.74
CA ILE A 85 11.23 -32.57 -10.65
C ILE A 85 10.01 -31.76 -10.17
N PRO A 86 9.70 -31.74 -8.85
CA PRO A 86 8.59 -30.96 -8.31
C PRO A 86 8.67 -29.48 -8.70
N GLU A 87 7.52 -28.87 -9.04
CA GLU A 87 7.48 -27.51 -9.60
C GLU A 87 8.03 -26.47 -8.62
N ASN A 88 7.64 -26.57 -7.34
CA ASN A 88 8.15 -25.71 -6.27
C ASN A 88 9.65 -25.85 -6.05
N GLU A 89 10.18 -27.08 -6.09
CA GLU A 89 11.61 -27.34 -5.95
C GLU A 89 12.40 -26.74 -7.11
N CYS A 90 11.90 -26.90 -8.35
CA CYS A 90 12.51 -26.31 -9.54
C CYS A 90 12.48 -24.77 -9.47
N GLY A 91 11.36 -24.17 -9.09
CA GLY A 91 11.24 -22.71 -8.98
C GLY A 91 12.19 -22.11 -7.96
N LEU A 92 12.27 -22.72 -6.77
CA LEU A 92 13.21 -22.30 -5.72
C LEU A 92 14.66 -22.48 -6.18
N PHE A 93 14.99 -23.61 -6.82
CA PHE A 93 16.34 -23.84 -7.33
C PHE A 93 16.74 -22.85 -8.43
N LEU A 94 15.82 -22.52 -9.34
CA LEU A 94 16.06 -21.51 -10.38
C LEU A 94 16.36 -20.12 -9.79
N SER A 95 15.84 -19.81 -8.61
CA SER A 95 16.10 -18.53 -7.92
C SER A 95 17.56 -18.30 -7.50
N GLU A 96 18.38 -19.35 -7.57
CA GLU A 96 19.83 -19.26 -7.31
C GLU A 96 20.62 -18.78 -8.53
N PHE A 97 20.03 -18.82 -9.73
CA PHE A 97 20.72 -18.56 -10.99
C PHE A 97 20.35 -17.20 -11.59
N ASN A 98 21.38 -16.46 -12.01
CA ASN A 98 21.23 -15.25 -12.81
C ASN A 98 20.97 -15.64 -14.28
N LEU A 99 20.39 -14.71 -15.05
CA LEU A 99 20.36 -14.87 -16.51
C LEU A 99 21.77 -15.07 -17.08
N PRO A 100 21.94 -15.93 -18.12
CA PRO A 100 23.20 -16.08 -18.82
C PRO A 100 23.54 -14.81 -19.63
N ASN A 101 24.79 -14.68 -20.08
CA ASN A 101 25.21 -13.57 -20.93
C ASN A 101 24.44 -13.58 -22.27
N CYS A 102 23.47 -12.67 -22.42
CA CYS A 102 22.54 -12.56 -23.54
C CYS A 102 21.97 -11.14 -23.64
N THR A 103 21.16 -10.88 -24.66
CA THR A 103 20.46 -9.60 -24.85
C THR A 103 19.55 -9.23 -23.67
N LEU A 104 18.92 -10.22 -23.04
CA LEU A 104 17.98 -9.99 -21.95
C LEU A 104 18.67 -9.51 -20.67
N ILE A 105 19.82 -10.09 -20.31
CA ILE A 105 20.59 -9.64 -19.14
C ILE A 105 21.12 -8.23 -19.34
N GLN A 106 21.61 -7.88 -20.54
CA GLN A 106 22.08 -6.52 -20.83
C GLN A 106 20.98 -5.46 -20.65
N LYS A 107 19.76 -5.76 -21.13
CA LYS A 107 18.59 -4.90 -20.90
C LYS A 107 18.28 -4.80 -19.41
N CYS A 108 18.32 -5.91 -18.69
CA CYS A 108 18.03 -5.96 -17.27
C CYS A 108 19.04 -5.18 -16.41
N GLU A 109 20.34 -5.35 -16.67
CA GLU A 109 21.41 -4.60 -16.00
C GLU A 109 21.29 -3.09 -16.26
N SER A 110 20.86 -2.69 -17.46
CA SER A 110 20.61 -1.28 -17.77
C SER A 110 19.49 -0.66 -16.93
N ILE A 111 18.52 -1.47 -16.45
CA ILE A 111 17.49 -1.03 -15.52
C ILE A 111 18.06 -0.94 -14.10
N ILE A 112 18.82 -1.96 -13.67
CA ILE A 112 19.41 -2.00 -12.33
C ILE A 112 20.29 -0.77 -12.07
N VAL A 113 21.14 -0.39 -13.03
CA VAL A 113 22.03 0.78 -12.90
C VAL A 113 21.26 2.09 -12.74
N LYS A 114 20.01 2.18 -13.22
CA LYS A 114 19.17 3.38 -13.11
C LYS A 114 18.38 3.45 -11.80
N LYS A 115 18.36 2.40 -10.96
CA LYS A 115 17.56 2.39 -9.73
C LYS A 115 18.10 3.40 -8.72
N GLU A 116 17.22 4.24 -8.15
CA GLU A 116 17.57 5.18 -7.07
C GLU A 116 17.43 4.55 -5.68
N TYR A 117 16.65 3.48 -5.55
CA TYR A 117 16.36 2.75 -4.31
C TYR A 117 15.95 1.30 -4.64
N PRO A 118 16.00 0.37 -3.67
CA PRO A 118 15.46 -0.98 -3.84
C PRO A 118 13.95 -0.96 -4.08
N ASP A 119 13.53 -1.45 -5.24
CA ASP A 119 12.15 -1.40 -5.73
C ASP A 119 11.50 -2.78 -5.84
N ASP A 120 12.12 -3.82 -5.29
CA ASP A 120 11.52 -5.13 -5.09
C ASP A 120 11.17 -5.35 -3.62
N TYR A 121 10.11 -6.14 -3.38
CA TYR A 121 9.77 -6.52 -2.03
C TYR A 121 10.70 -7.63 -1.52
N ARG A 122 11.20 -7.52 -0.28
CA ARG A 122 11.74 -8.71 0.41
C ARG A 122 10.60 -9.62 0.83
N ARG A 123 10.93 -10.87 1.16
CA ARG A 123 9.96 -11.87 1.61
C ARG A 123 10.33 -12.36 3.01
N LEU A 124 9.37 -12.36 3.94
CA LEU A 124 9.55 -12.90 5.28
C LEU A 124 9.53 -14.44 5.27
N LEU A 125 8.72 -15.01 4.37
CA LEU A 125 8.69 -16.42 4.02
C LEU A 125 8.79 -16.57 2.50
N ASP A 126 9.27 -17.72 2.03
CA ASP A 126 9.36 -17.98 0.60
C ASP A 126 8.00 -17.88 -0.10
N ALA A 127 8.03 -17.47 -1.37
CA ALA A 127 6.84 -17.32 -2.18
C ALA A 127 6.18 -18.68 -2.44
N VAL A 128 4.84 -18.73 -2.34
CA VAL A 128 4.06 -19.94 -2.60
C VAL A 128 3.17 -19.72 -3.82
N TYR A 129 3.55 -20.37 -4.91
CA TYR A 129 2.78 -20.47 -6.15
C TYR A 129 2.51 -21.94 -6.45
N ASP A 130 1.42 -22.27 -7.17
CA ASP A 130 1.09 -23.66 -7.53
C ASP A 130 2.14 -24.30 -8.45
N ASP A 131 2.72 -23.51 -9.35
CA ASP A 131 3.80 -23.93 -10.24
C ASP A 131 5.20 -23.54 -9.74
N GLY A 132 5.31 -23.10 -8.47
CA GLY A 132 6.56 -22.59 -7.91
C GLY A 132 7.05 -21.27 -8.52
N ILE A 133 6.34 -20.68 -9.49
CA ILE A 133 6.81 -19.51 -10.24
C ILE A 133 5.83 -18.34 -10.21
N TYR A 134 4.56 -18.53 -10.60
CA TYR A 134 3.62 -17.41 -10.75
C TYR A 134 2.13 -17.78 -10.66
N LYS A 135 1.75 -19.05 -10.82
CA LYS A 135 0.33 -19.46 -10.74
C LYS A 135 -0.17 -19.40 -9.31
N PHE A 136 -1.40 -18.92 -9.13
CA PHE A 136 -2.01 -18.81 -7.82
C PHE A 136 -2.02 -20.16 -7.12
N ARG A 137 -1.67 -20.17 -5.82
CA ARG A 137 -1.62 -21.39 -5.02
C ARG A 137 -2.99 -22.09 -4.99
N LYS A 138 -2.97 -23.41 -4.87
CA LYS A 138 -4.17 -24.24 -4.71
C LYS A 138 -4.43 -24.57 -3.24
N SER A 139 -5.65 -25.01 -2.97
CA SER A 139 -6.02 -25.61 -1.68
C SER A 139 -5.25 -26.91 -1.45
N VAL A 140 -5.12 -27.33 -0.19
CA VAL A 140 -4.53 -28.62 0.21
C VAL A 140 -5.16 -29.84 -0.49
N ASN A 141 -6.40 -29.73 -0.98
CA ASN A 141 -7.07 -30.81 -1.72
C ASN A 141 -6.77 -30.82 -3.24
N GLY A 142 -5.89 -29.93 -3.71
CA GLY A 142 -5.49 -29.80 -5.11
C GLY A 142 -6.48 -29.02 -6.00
N LYS A 143 -7.56 -28.45 -5.45
CA LYS A 143 -8.51 -27.58 -6.17
C LYS A 143 -8.15 -26.10 -5.98
N SER A 144 -8.77 -25.22 -6.77
CA SER A 144 -8.68 -23.78 -6.56
C SER A 144 -9.15 -23.39 -5.16
N LEU A 145 -8.53 -22.37 -4.58
CA LEU A 145 -9.02 -21.75 -3.34
C LEU A 145 -10.40 -21.10 -3.58
N PRO A 146 -11.20 -20.90 -2.51
CA PRO A 146 -12.45 -20.17 -2.60
C PRO A 146 -12.25 -18.78 -3.21
N ALA A 147 -13.24 -18.28 -3.95
CA ALA A 147 -13.14 -16.96 -4.57
C ALA A 147 -12.99 -15.88 -3.49
N ALA A 148 -12.16 -14.87 -3.75
CA ALA A 148 -11.86 -13.82 -2.77
C ALA A 148 -13.13 -13.08 -2.29
N ARG A 149 -14.08 -12.86 -3.20
CA ARG A 149 -15.39 -12.26 -2.86
C ARG A 149 -16.23 -13.18 -1.97
N GLU A 150 -16.24 -14.49 -2.21
CA GLU A 150 -17.01 -15.43 -1.37
C GLU A 150 -16.49 -15.44 0.07
N ILE A 151 -15.16 -15.32 0.25
CA ILE A 151 -14.54 -15.21 1.57
C ILE A 151 -14.97 -13.91 2.26
N SER A 152 -14.86 -12.77 1.57
CA SER A 152 -15.31 -11.48 2.11
C SER A 152 -16.80 -11.51 2.50
N ASN A 153 -17.66 -12.03 1.61
CA ASN A 153 -19.10 -12.15 1.85
C ASN A 153 -19.43 -13.09 3.04
N SER A 154 -18.65 -14.15 3.25
CA SER A 154 -18.83 -15.06 4.40
C SER A 154 -18.71 -14.31 5.75
N PHE A 155 -17.70 -13.43 5.89
CA PHE A 155 -17.51 -12.63 7.10
C PHE A 155 -18.59 -11.56 7.28
N GLN A 156 -19.04 -10.95 6.18
CA GLN A 156 -20.12 -9.95 6.18
C GLN A 156 -21.47 -10.55 6.62
N ARG A 157 -21.72 -11.83 6.31
CA ARG A 157 -22.95 -12.54 6.71
C ARG A 157 -22.94 -12.97 8.17
N SER A 158 -21.78 -13.38 8.69
CA SER A 158 -21.67 -13.94 10.05
C SER A 158 -21.74 -12.90 11.16
N HIS A 159 -21.42 -11.65 10.83
CA HIS A 159 -21.67 -10.52 11.71
C HIS A 159 -23.15 -10.14 11.59
N THR A 160 -23.91 -10.24 12.70
CA THR A 160 -25.32 -9.83 12.74
C THR A 160 -25.50 -8.49 12.04
N ARG A 161 -26.30 -8.47 10.96
CA ARG A 161 -26.48 -7.40 9.95
C ARG A 161 -26.72 -5.97 10.45
N ASN A 162 -26.69 -5.69 11.76
CA ASN A 162 -27.10 -4.42 12.37
C ASN A 162 -26.17 -3.82 13.45
N ILE A 163 -25.01 -4.41 13.78
CA ILE A 163 -24.12 -3.83 14.80
C ILE A 163 -22.81 -3.34 14.18
N ILE A 164 -22.86 -2.09 13.71
CA ILE A 164 -21.65 -1.30 13.39
C ILE A 164 -20.85 -1.13 14.67
N LYS A 165 -19.62 -1.65 14.71
CA LYS A 165 -18.72 -1.55 15.87
C LYS A 165 -17.71 -0.44 15.67
N TYR A 166 -17.69 0.48 16.62
CA TYR A 166 -16.68 1.53 16.69
C TYR A 166 -15.58 1.13 17.67
N ASP A 167 -14.34 1.53 17.37
CA ASP A 167 -13.29 1.51 18.36
C ASP A 167 -13.58 2.59 19.41
N THR A 168 -13.51 2.24 20.69
CA THR A 168 -13.87 3.14 21.80
C THR A 168 -12.72 4.03 22.25
N MET A 169 -11.51 3.80 21.76
CA MET A 169 -10.30 4.53 22.16
C MET A 169 -9.57 5.18 21.00
N LYS A 170 -9.61 4.61 19.79
CA LYS A 170 -8.81 5.08 18.64
C LYS A 170 -9.60 6.06 17.79
N SER A 171 -8.93 7.12 17.38
CA SER A 171 -9.48 8.11 16.45
C SER A 171 -9.21 7.73 14.99
N ILE A 172 -9.90 8.39 14.06
CA ILE A 172 -9.61 8.28 12.63
C ILE A 172 -8.16 8.61 12.28
N ALA A 173 -7.47 9.46 13.07
CA ALA A 173 -6.05 9.75 12.86
C ALA A 173 -5.20 8.49 12.76
N LEU A 174 -5.49 7.45 13.56
CA LEU A 174 -4.73 6.20 13.52
C LEU A 174 -4.83 5.54 12.15
N VAL A 175 -6.04 5.51 11.60
CA VAL A 175 -6.37 4.90 10.30
C VAL A 175 -5.69 5.65 9.16
N GLN A 176 -5.82 6.98 9.16
CA GLN A 176 -5.33 7.81 8.06
C GLN A 176 -3.80 7.94 8.07
N TRP A 177 -3.16 7.94 9.24
CA TRP A 177 -1.70 7.83 9.30
C TRP A 177 -1.21 6.46 8.83
N SER A 178 -1.90 5.36 9.13
CA SER A 178 -1.53 4.04 8.59
C SER A 178 -1.56 4.00 7.07
N GLN A 179 -2.61 4.56 6.46
CA GLN A 179 -2.70 4.70 5.00
C GLN A 179 -1.61 5.63 4.45
N PHE A 180 -1.31 6.73 5.13
CA PHE A 180 -0.25 7.65 4.71
C PHE A 180 1.15 7.04 4.82
N ILE A 181 1.39 6.16 5.81
CA ILE A 181 2.61 5.36 5.98
C ILE A 181 2.73 4.32 4.87
N GLU A 182 1.63 3.64 4.51
CA GLU A 182 1.61 2.76 3.34
C GLU A 182 2.04 3.53 2.10
N HIS A 183 1.52 4.74 1.89
CA HIS A 183 1.84 5.50 0.68
C HIS A 183 3.32 5.86 0.55
N ASP A 184 4.04 6.00 1.67
CA ASP A 184 5.49 6.27 1.69
C ASP A 184 6.32 5.01 1.42
N LEU A 185 5.87 3.84 1.89
CA LEU A 185 6.65 2.59 1.85
C LEU A 185 6.23 1.62 0.76
N ALA A 186 5.00 1.68 0.28
CA ALA A 186 4.44 0.68 -0.62
C ALA A 186 3.59 1.32 -1.71
N LYS A 187 3.96 1.03 -2.96
CA LYS A 187 3.18 1.33 -4.15
C LYS A 187 3.33 0.22 -5.17
N THR A 188 2.53 -0.82 -5.01
CA THR A 188 2.43 -1.89 -6.00
C THR A 188 1.66 -1.39 -7.21
N THR A 189 2.32 -1.38 -8.37
CA THR A 189 1.69 -0.93 -9.61
C THR A 189 1.08 -2.09 -10.39
N VAL A 190 0.16 -1.81 -11.31
CA VAL A 190 -0.41 -2.82 -12.20
C VAL A 190 0.37 -2.93 -13.51
N LYS A 191 0.29 -4.11 -14.13
CA LYS A 191 0.83 -4.33 -15.47
C LYS A 191 0.09 -3.49 -16.51
N THR A 192 0.81 -3.17 -17.59
CA THR A 192 0.24 -2.52 -18.78
C THR A 192 0.54 -3.34 -20.03
N MET A 193 -0.24 -3.09 -21.09
CA MET A 193 0.03 -3.63 -22.42
C MET A 193 1.19 -2.88 -23.09
N HIS A 194 1.66 -3.40 -24.22
CA HIS A 194 2.56 -2.69 -25.11
C HIS A 194 1.99 -1.32 -25.53
N HIS A 195 2.88 -0.33 -25.73
CA HIS A 195 2.54 1.10 -25.90
C HIS A 195 1.81 1.74 -24.70
N ASN A 196 1.98 1.19 -23.50
CA ASN A 196 1.45 1.75 -22.26
C ASN A 196 -0.09 1.77 -22.17
N ALA A 197 -0.78 0.96 -22.98
CA ALA A 197 -2.23 0.84 -22.90
C ALA A 197 -2.66 0.09 -21.62
N THR A 198 -3.77 0.51 -21.04
CA THR A 198 -4.31 -0.06 -19.80
C THR A 198 -5.01 -1.39 -20.06
N ILE A 199 -5.00 -2.28 -19.08
CA ILE A 199 -5.66 -3.59 -19.16
C ILE A 199 -7.00 -3.49 -18.42
N GLU A 200 -8.09 -3.92 -19.07
CA GLU A 200 -9.41 -4.09 -18.47
C GLU A 200 -9.78 -5.58 -18.51
N CYS A 201 -10.31 -6.09 -17.41
CA CYS A 201 -10.55 -7.53 -17.19
C CYS A 201 -12.03 -7.91 -17.16
N CYS A 202 -12.92 -6.92 -17.15
CA CYS A 202 -14.36 -7.10 -17.26
C CYS A 202 -14.90 -6.29 -18.43
N GLU A 203 -16.02 -6.73 -19.00
CA GLU A 203 -16.76 -5.93 -19.98
C GLU A 203 -17.35 -4.68 -19.29
N SER A 204 -17.79 -3.70 -20.08
CA SER A 204 -18.36 -2.45 -19.53
C SER A 204 -19.66 -2.65 -18.74
N ASP A 205 -20.32 -3.79 -18.92
CA ASP A 205 -21.52 -4.22 -18.19
C ASP A 205 -21.18 -5.12 -16.98
N TYR A 206 -19.89 -5.23 -16.61
CA TYR A 206 -19.40 -6.02 -15.47
C TYR A 206 -19.62 -7.53 -15.62
N THR A 207 -19.62 -8.00 -16.86
CA THR A 207 -19.56 -9.43 -17.20
C THR A 207 -18.13 -9.86 -17.56
N MET A 208 -17.91 -11.17 -17.61
CA MET A 208 -16.62 -11.74 -17.98
C MET A 208 -16.29 -11.45 -19.45
N VAL A 209 -15.08 -10.97 -19.70
CA VAL A 209 -14.56 -10.79 -21.06
C VAL A 209 -14.45 -12.13 -21.77
N ILE A 210 -14.88 -12.18 -23.03
CA ILE A 210 -14.75 -13.41 -23.83
C ILE A 210 -13.26 -13.79 -24.03
N PRO A 211 -12.91 -15.10 -24.04
CA PRO A 211 -11.50 -15.54 -23.99
C PRO A 211 -10.58 -14.95 -25.06
N ARG A 212 -11.11 -14.60 -26.24
CA ARG A 212 -10.32 -13.99 -27.34
C ARG A 212 -9.81 -12.59 -27.02
N TYR A 213 -10.49 -11.85 -26.15
CA TYR A 213 -10.12 -10.48 -25.76
C TYR A 213 -9.60 -10.39 -24.32
N GLN A 214 -9.61 -11.50 -23.57
CA GLN A 214 -9.09 -11.53 -22.22
C GLN A 214 -7.56 -11.43 -22.24
N HIS A 215 -7.03 -10.40 -21.59
CA HIS A 215 -5.59 -10.25 -21.47
C HIS A 215 -5.01 -11.29 -20.51
N PRO A 216 -3.85 -11.94 -20.79
CA PRO A 216 -3.30 -12.99 -19.92
C PRO A 216 -2.92 -12.57 -18.49
N MET A 217 -2.89 -11.26 -18.21
CA MET A 217 -2.60 -10.72 -16.88
C MET A 217 -3.87 -10.37 -16.09
N CYS A 218 -5.04 -10.72 -16.61
CA CYS A 218 -6.32 -10.55 -15.93
C CYS A 218 -6.62 -11.75 -15.04
N GLU A 219 -6.83 -11.48 -13.74
CA GLU A 219 -7.30 -12.45 -12.75
C GLU A 219 -8.49 -11.85 -11.99
N PRO A 220 -9.60 -11.55 -12.70
CA PRO A 220 -10.71 -10.79 -12.14
C PRO A 220 -11.32 -11.49 -10.92
N LEU A 221 -11.96 -10.70 -10.07
CA LEU A 221 -12.79 -11.25 -9.01
C LEU A 221 -14.07 -11.79 -9.66
N VAL A 222 -14.18 -13.12 -9.71
CA VAL A 222 -15.39 -13.81 -10.18
C VAL A 222 -16.46 -13.68 -9.10
N ILE A 223 -17.62 -13.17 -9.48
CA ILE A 223 -18.75 -12.98 -8.58
C ILE A 223 -19.75 -14.11 -8.81
N SER A 224 -20.10 -14.80 -7.73
CA SER A 224 -21.07 -15.90 -7.75
C SER A 224 -22.47 -15.37 -8.05
N GLU A 225 -23.26 -16.15 -8.79
CA GLU A 225 -24.68 -15.84 -9.04
C GLU A 225 -25.48 -15.75 -7.73
N ASN A 226 -25.02 -16.41 -6.65
CA ASN A 226 -25.65 -16.37 -5.32
C ASN A 226 -25.09 -15.26 -4.40
N ASP A 227 -24.34 -14.29 -4.95
CA ASP A 227 -23.90 -13.12 -4.19
C ASP A 227 -25.07 -12.16 -3.97
N GLU A 228 -25.69 -12.23 -2.79
CA GLU A 228 -26.85 -11.42 -2.38
C GLU A 228 -26.74 -9.91 -2.72
N TYR A 229 -25.54 -9.34 -2.78
CA TYR A 229 -25.36 -7.92 -3.06
C TYR A 229 -25.16 -7.62 -4.55
N TYR A 230 -24.39 -8.43 -5.28
CA TYR A 230 -24.06 -8.15 -6.68
C TYR A 230 -25.07 -8.77 -7.66
N GLU A 231 -25.78 -9.82 -7.26
CA GLU A 231 -26.84 -10.48 -8.04
C GLU A 231 -27.91 -9.48 -8.49
N GLN A 232 -28.37 -8.60 -7.59
CA GLN A 232 -29.39 -7.57 -7.88
C GLN A 232 -28.95 -6.56 -8.97
N TYR A 233 -27.67 -6.51 -9.31
CA TYR A 233 -27.10 -5.65 -10.34
C TYR A 233 -26.62 -6.41 -11.58
N GLY A 234 -26.77 -7.74 -11.62
CA GLY A 234 -26.28 -8.58 -12.72
C GLY A 234 -24.76 -8.63 -12.86
N VAL A 235 -24.02 -8.33 -11.79
CA VAL A 235 -22.55 -8.26 -11.81
C VAL A 235 -21.95 -9.65 -11.62
N SER A 236 -21.14 -10.09 -12.59
CA SER A 236 -20.43 -11.38 -12.52
C SER A 236 -18.90 -11.23 -12.50
N CYS A 237 -18.38 -10.01 -12.75
CA CYS A 237 -16.95 -9.72 -12.84
C CYS A 237 -16.62 -8.36 -12.21
N LEU A 238 -15.61 -8.34 -11.33
CA LEU A 238 -14.91 -7.11 -10.92
C LEU A 238 -13.44 -7.17 -11.33
N SER A 239 -12.94 -6.07 -11.88
CA SER A 239 -11.63 -6.05 -12.54
C SER A 239 -10.47 -6.22 -11.57
N TYR A 240 -9.55 -7.13 -11.89
CA TYR A 240 -8.28 -7.26 -11.19
C TYR A 240 -7.17 -7.60 -12.19
N VAL A 241 -6.22 -6.67 -12.33
CA VAL A 241 -5.02 -6.82 -13.14
C VAL A 241 -3.87 -7.19 -12.20
N ARG A 242 -3.11 -8.23 -12.54
CA ARG A 242 -1.96 -8.66 -11.75
C ARG A 242 -0.91 -7.56 -11.59
N SER A 243 -0.24 -7.57 -10.46
CA SER A 243 0.79 -6.61 -10.09
C SER A 243 2.00 -6.67 -11.03
N ALA A 244 2.61 -5.50 -11.28
CA ALA A 244 3.87 -5.37 -12.00
C ALA A 244 5.01 -6.07 -11.25
N LEU A 245 6.01 -6.54 -12.00
CA LEU A 245 7.12 -7.32 -11.48
C LEU A 245 8.43 -6.53 -11.47
N SER A 246 9.26 -6.79 -10.47
CA SER A 246 10.61 -6.26 -10.38
C SER A 246 11.63 -7.23 -10.98
N VAL A 247 12.73 -6.68 -11.50
CA VAL A 247 13.90 -7.47 -11.91
C VAL A 247 14.86 -7.79 -10.74
N GLY A 248 14.61 -7.22 -9.55
CA GLY A 248 15.49 -7.30 -8.39
C GLY A 248 16.86 -6.66 -8.65
N GLU A 249 17.88 -7.12 -7.94
CA GLU A 249 19.26 -6.61 -8.05
C GLU A 249 20.13 -7.45 -9.01
N HIS A 250 19.68 -8.64 -9.40
CA HIS A 250 20.53 -9.63 -10.08
C HIS A 250 19.86 -10.35 -11.26
N CYS A 251 18.66 -9.92 -11.70
CA CYS A 251 17.99 -10.49 -12.87
C CYS A 251 17.89 -12.02 -12.82
N LYS A 252 17.40 -12.55 -11.70
CA LYS A 252 17.38 -14.00 -11.45
C LYS A 252 16.19 -14.68 -12.11
N PHE A 253 16.35 -15.95 -12.44
CA PHE A 253 15.22 -16.83 -12.71
C PHE A 253 14.43 -17.10 -11.42
N GLY A 254 13.32 -17.82 -11.54
CA GLY A 254 12.56 -18.34 -10.39
C GLY A 254 11.23 -17.61 -10.16
N PRO A 255 10.73 -17.62 -8.91
CA PRO A 255 9.41 -17.09 -8.59
C PRO A 255 9.32 -15.58 -8.79
N ALA A 256 8.14 -15.14 -9.20
CA ALA A 256 7.85 -13.74 -9.43
C ALA A 256 8.00 -12.91 -8.14
N ASN A 257 8.57 -11.72 -8.28
CA ASN A 257 8.58 -10.71 -7.23
C ASN A 257 7.98 -9.39 -7.74
N GLN A 258 7.16 -8.76 -6.91
CA GLN A 258 6.39 -7.59 -7.29
C GLN A 258 7.21 -6.32 -7.14
N LEU A 259 6.88 -5.34 -7.99
CA LEU A 259 7.51 -4.03 -8.02
C LEU A 259 6.89 -3.09 -6.99
N ASN A 260 7.75 -2.42 -6.22
CA ASN A 260 7.42 -1.32 -5.34
C ASN A 260 7.89 0.00 -5.95
N GLN A 261 6.96 0.87 -6.34
CA GLN A 261 7.29 2.21 -6.87
C GLN A 261 7.49 3.26 -5.75
N ALA A 262 7.29 2.89 -4.48
CA ALA A 262 7.56 3.77 -3.33
C ALA A 262 8.99 3.56 -2.81
N THR A 263 9.50 4.51 -2.04
CA THR A 263 10.83 4.37 -1.41
C THR A 263 10.77 3.32 -0.30
N ASN A 264 11.94 2.81 0.11
CA ASN A 264 12.05 1.77 1.14
C ASN A 264 12.22 2.32 2.57
N ILE A 265 12.18 3.64 2.74
CA ILE A 265 12.38 4.35 4.01
C ILE A 265 11.25 5.35 4.25
N LEU A 266 11.09 5.80 5.50
CA LEU A 266 10.08 6.79 5.87
C LEU A 266 10.61 8.20 5.62
N ASP A 267 10.52 8.69 4.37
CA ASP A 267 11.11 9.95 3.91
C ASP A 267 10.10 10.95 3.33
N LEU A 268 8.81 10.75 3.60
CA LEU A 268 7.71 11.57 3.08
C LEU A 268 7.72 11.62 1.54
N SER A 269 8.11 10.54 0.88
CA SER A 269 8.19 10.45 -0.58
C SER A 269 6.82 10.68 -1.26
N GLN A 270 5.73 10.38 -0.58
CA GLN A 270 4.39 10.71 -1.05
C GLN A 270 4.14 12.23 -1.16
N LEU A 271 4.82 13.05 -0.35
CA LEU A 271 4.82 14.51 -0.50
C LEU A 271 5.89 14.98 -1.48
N TYR A 272 7.15 14.53 -1.30
CA TYR A 272 8.31 15.06 -2.02
C TYR A 272 8.62 14.37 -3.36
N GLY A 273 7.91 13.30 -3.70
CA GLY A 273 8.22 12.42 -4.82
C GLY A 273 9.30 11.40 -4.46
N SER A 274 9.24 10.23 -5.10
CA SER A 274 10.17 9.13 -4.86
C SER A 274 11.50 9.26 -5.62
N THR A 275 11.60 10.16 -6.60
CA THR A 275 12.84 10.39 -7.38
C THR A 275 13.26 11.85 -7.33
N LYS A 276 14.55 12.11 -7.51
CA LYS A 276 15.09 13.49 -7.53
C LYS A 276 14.43 14.37 -8.58
N THR A 277 14.09 13.80 -9.74
CA THR A 277 13.40 14.50 -10.83
C THR A 277 12.02 15.00 -10.39
N ILE A 278 11.22 14.14 -9.74
CA ILE A 278 9.89 14.52 -9.24
C ILE A 278 10.03 15.55 -8.11
N THR A 279 10.97 15.36 -7.19
CA THR A 279 11.23 16.34 -6.11
C THR A 279 11.52 17.72 -6.66
N LYS A 280 12.36 17.83 -7.70
CA LYS A 280 12.67 19.11 -8.33
C LYS A 280 11.45 19.74 -8.99
N GLN A 281 10.57 18.94 -9.60
CA GLN A 281 9.33 19.45 -10.19
C GLN A 281 8.36 20.02 -9.15
N LEU A 282 8.36 19.49 -7.93
CA LEU A 282 7.50 19.94 -6.83
C LEU A 282 8.09 21.12 -6.04
N GLN A 283 9.39 21.39 -6.17
CA GLN A 283 10.06 22.52 -5.53
C GLN A 283 9.74 23.84 -6.25
N ASN A 284 9.56 24.92 -5.48
CA ASN A 284 9.54 26.28 -5.98
C ASN A 284 10.98 26.82 -6.02
N GLU A 285 11.50 27.01 -7.23
CA GLU A 285 12.90 27.38 -7.48
C GLU A 285 13.29 28.74 -6.89
N HIS A 286 12.31 29.63 -6.64
CA HIS A 286 12.58 31.02 -6.25
C HIS A 286 12.63 31.26 -4.75
N ASN A 287 12.11 30.35 -3.92
CA ASN A 287 11.99 30.60 -2.48
C ASN A 287 12.31 29.39 -1.60
N GLY A 288 12.69 28.24 -2.18
CA GLY A 288 13.05 27.04 -1.43
C GLY A 288 11.86 26.34 -0.77
N LYS A 289 10.62 26.72 -1.10
CA LYS A 289 9.39 26.06 -0.64
C LYS A 289 8.99 24.93 -1.58
N LEU A 290 8.01 24.13 -1.16
CA LEU A 290 7.19 23.35 -2.08
C LEU A 290 6.20 24.27 -2.81
N LYS A 291 5.88 23.95 -4.06
CA LYS A 291 4.81 24.60 -4.82
C LYS A 291 3.47 24.43 -4.11
N ALA A 292 2.73 25.52 -4.02
CA ALA A 292 1.46 25.59 -3.32
C ALA A 292 0.60 26.71 -3.92
N GLN A 293 -0.72 26.55 -3.82
CA GLN A 293 -1.68 27.62 -4.08
C GLN A 293 -2.07 28.29 -2.76
N GLU A 294 -2.17 29.61 -2.75
CA GLU A 294 -2.54 30.38 -1.56
C GLU A 294 -4.01 30.82 -1.64
N TYR A 295 -4.77 30.51 -0.59
CA TYR A 295 -6.14 30.98 -0.40
C TYR A 295 -6.29 31.49 1.03
N ASP A 296 -6.68 32.76 1.17
CA ASP A 296 -6.92 33.41 2.46
C ASP A 296 -5.74 33.21 3.44
N THR A 297 -4.53 33.54 2.99
CA THR A 297 -3.24 33.42 3.69
C THR A 297 -2.79 31.98 4.01
N MET A 298 -3.55 30.97 3.58
CA MET A 298 -3.26 29.56 3.79
C MET A 298 -2.78 28.88 2.51
N GLU A 299 -1.74 28.07 2.64
CA GLU A 299 -1.15 27.30 1.54
C GLU A 299 -1.86 25.94 1.42
N TYR A 300 -2.19 25.55 0.18
CA TYR A 300 -2.80 24.26 -0.19
C TYR A 300 -2.03 23.64 -1.38
N LEU A 301 -2.19 22.33 -1.58
CA LEU A 301 -1.61 21.61 -2.72
C LEU A 301 -2.08 22.23 -4.04
N GLU A 302 -1.23 22.22 -5.07
CA GLU A 302 -1.62 22.63 -6.42
C GLU A 302 -2.74 21.72 -6.97
N SER A 303 -3.59 22.28 -7.84
CA SER A 303 -4.73 21.59 -8.44
C SER A 303 -4.57 21.45 -9.96
N ASN A 304 -3.52 20.75 -10.38
CA ASN A 304 -3.08 20.61 -11.77
C ASN A 304 -2.80 19.14 -12.17
N SER A 305 -3.40 18.17 -11.49
CA SER A 305 -3.20 16.75 -11.80
C SER A 305 -4.39 16.10 -12.53
N ASP A 306 -4.13 14.95 -13.13
CA ASP A 306 -5.13 14.05 -13.72
C ASP A 306 -5.51 12.88 -12.80
N PHE A 307 -5.10 12.93 -11.52
CA PHE A 307 -5.28 11.83 -10.57
C PHE A 307 -6.66 11.86 -9.87
N CYS A 308 -7.72 12.12 -10.64
CA CYS A 308 -9.09 12.17 -10.14
C CYS A 308 -10.08 11.52 -11.11
N ALA A 309 -11.18 11.02 -10.58
CA ALA A 309 -12.17 10.22 -11.28
C ALA A 309 -13.43 10.99 -11.69
N TYR A 310 -13.29 12.27 -12.07
CA TYR A 310 -14.43 13.05 -12.58
C TYR A 310 -14.84 12.62 -13.99
N ASN A 311 -16.16 12.59 -14.22
CA ASN A 311 -16.70 12.65 -15.57
C ASN A 311 -16.51 14.06 -16.14
N THR A 312 -16.23 14.14 -17.44
CA THR A 312 -15.99 15.38 -18.21
C THR A 312 -17.12 16.43 -18.12
N THR A 313 -18.26 16.06 -17.56
CA THR A 313 -19.45 16.91 -17.37
C THR A 313 -19.50 17.65 -16.03
N SER A 314 -18.63 17.35 -15.06
CA SER A 314 -18.64 18.04 -13.77
C SER A 314 -17.85 19.36 -13.84
N ASN A 315 -18.46 20.48 -13.43
CA ASN A 315 -17.80 21.78 -13.26
C ASN A 315 -16.80 21.81 -12.07
N GLN A 316 -16.43 20.64 -11.54
CA GLN A 316 -15.58 20.51 -10.35
C GLN A 316 -14.10 20.56 -10.77
N LYS A 317 -13.44 21.67 -10.42
CA LYS A 317 -12.08 22.03 -10.90
C LYS A 317 -10.93 21.56 -10.00
N PHE A 318 -11.22 20.81 -8.94
CA PHE A 318 -10.20 20.47 -7.94
C PHE A 318 -9.65 19.07 -8.20
N CYS A 319 -8.38 18.96 -8.53
CA CYS A 319 -7.66 17.69 -8.58
C CYS A 319 -6.22 17.90 -8.12
N TYR A 320 -5.94 17.50 -6.88
CA TYR A 320 -4.70 17.88 -6.22
C TYR A 320 -3.50 17.10 -6.76
N SER A 321 -2.34 17.74 -6.73
CA SER A 321 -1.05 17.17 -7.13
C SER A 321 -0.09 17.09 -5.94
N SER A 322 0.71 16.03 -5.90
CA SER A 322 1.75 15.78 -4.90
C SER A 322 2.76 14.76 -5.46
N GLY A 323 3.76 14.36 -4.67
CA GLY A 323 4.69 13.28 -5.01
C GLY A 323 4.09 11.90 -5.29
N ASP A 324 2.83 11.65 -4.90
CA ASP A 324 2.14 10.37 -5.11
C ASP A 324 0.76 10.54 -5.76
N THR A 325 0.41 9.62 -6.67
CA THR A 325 -0.84 9.62 -7.43
C THR A 325 -2.09 9.35 -6.58
N ARG A 326 -1.94 8.78 -5.38
CA ARG A 326 -3.04 8.49 -4.45
C ARG A 326 -3.40 9.69 -3.56
N VAL A 327 -2.83 10.88 -3.82
CA VAL A 327 -3.12 12.12 -3.08
C VAL A 327 -4.62 12.44 -2.99
N ASN A 328 -5.41 12.04 -4.00
CA ASN A 328 -6.86 12.26 -4.05
C ASN A 328 -7.69 11.03 -3.64
N ILE A 329 -7.09 9.96 -3.12
CA ILE A 329 -7.83 8.72 -2.82
C ILE A 329 -8.97 8.97 -1.85
N ASN A 330 -8.79 9.82 -0.84
CA ASN A 330 -9.87 10.31 0.00
C ASN A 330 -9.47 11.68 0.60
N PRO A 331 -10.43 12.45 1.16
CA PRO A 331 -10.18 13.80 1.64
C PRO A 331 -9.20 13.87 2.82
N TYR A 332 -9.12 12.81 3.65
CA TYR A 332 -8.18 12.77 4.77
C TYR A 332 -6.73 12.66 4.29
N ILE A 333 -6.48 11.87 3.25
CA ILE A 333 -5.15 11.77 2.64
C ILE A 333 -4.74 13.10 2.03
N THR A 334 -5.61 13.73 1.24
CA THR A 334 -5.33 15.08 0.69
C THR A 334 -5.04 16.09 1.79
N LEU A 335 -5.75 16.01 2.92
CA LEU A 335 -5.52 16.84 4.09
C LEU A 335 -4.15 16.56 4.72
N LEU A 336 -3.72 15.30 4.84
CA LEU A 336 -2.40 14.93 5.35
C LEU A 336 -1.27 15.49 4.48
N HIS A 337 -1.37 15.34 3.16
CA HIS A 337 -0.44 15.98 2.22
C HIS A 337 -0.41 17.50 2.42
N THR A 338 -1.57 18.13 2.62
CA THR A 338 -1.68 19.59 2.83
C THR A 338 -1.01 20.06 4.14
N ILE A 339 -1.18 19.34 5.25
CA ILE A 339 -0.58 19.76 6.53
C ILE A 339 0.95 19.55 6.55
N PHE A 340 1.46 18.49 5.91
CA PHE A 340 2.91 18.31 5.76
C PHE A 340 3.53 19.30 4.76
N LEU A 341 2.81 19.69 3.70
CA LEU A 341 3.18 20.81 2.83
C LEU A 341 3.33 22.12 3.64
N ARG A 342 2.33 22.46 4.45
CA ARG A 342 2.36 23.65 5.33
C ARG A 342 3.51 23.59 6.31
N SER A 343 3.77 22.41 6.90
CA SER A 343 4.91 22.20 7.79
C SER A 343 6.23 22.53 7.09
N HIS A 344 6.48 21.98 5.90
CA HIS A 344 7.68 22.27 5.12
C HIS A 344 7.83 23.78 4.87
N ASN A 345 6.80 24.42 4.29
CA ASN A 345 6.88 25.84 3.91
C ASN A 345 7.01 26.76 5.13
N ARG A 346 6.42 26.39 6.28
CA ARG A 346 6.61 27.09 7.55
C ARG A 346 8.04 26.98 8.07
N ILE A 347 8.66 25.80 7.95
CA ILE A 347 10.07 25.60 8.32
C ILE A 347 10.99 26.42 7.41
N VAL A 348 10.77 26.40 6.08
CA VAL A 348 11.52 27.23 5.11
C VAL A 348 11.47 28.71 5.48
N LYS A 349 10.26 29.25 5.74
CA LYS A 349 10.07 30.66 6.14
C LYS A 349 10.91 31.00 7.39
N LYS A 350 10.88 30.15 8.41
CA LYS A 350 11.66 30.37 9.65
C LYS A 350 13.16 30.24 9.42
N LEU A 351 13.61 29.24 8.67
CA LEU A 351 15.03 29.06 8.35
C LEU A 351 15.58 30.24 7.54
N LYS A 352 14.80 30.82 6.63
CA LYS A 352 15.22 32.02 5.87
C LYS A 352 15.42 33.24 6.77
N LEU A 353 14.60 33.39 7.82
CA LEU A 353 14.77 34.47 8.80
C LEU A 353 16.03 34.28 9.64
N ILE A 354 16.33 33.03 10.05
CA ILE A 354 17.50 32.69 10.86
C ILE A 354 18.79 32.78 10.04
N ASN A 355 18.74 32.34 8.78
CA ASN A 355 19.87 32.28 7.86
C ASN A 355 19.54 32.99 6.51
N PRO A 356 19.58 34.33 6.45
CA PRO A 356 19.18 35.09 5.26
C PRO A 356 20.01 34.78 4.01
N THR A 357 21.27 34.36 4.19
CA THR A 357 22.23 34.08 3.09
C THR A 357 22.12 32.68 2.50
N TRP A 358 21.32 31.78 3.09
CA TRP A 358 21.15 30.43 2.54
C TRP A 358 20.48 30.45 1.16
N SER A 359 20.96 29.57 0.28
CA SER A 359 20.35 29.32 -1.03
C SER A 359 18.99 28.63 -0.88
N ASN A 360 18.15 28.74 -1.91
CA ASN A 360 16.84 28.09 -1.95
C ASN A 360 16.94 26.57 -1.82
N ASP A 361 17.96 25.95 -2.43
CA ASP A 361 18.20 24.51 -2.32
C ASP A 361 18.62 24.10 -0.91
N LYS A 362 19.45 24.90 -0.24
CA LYS A 362 19.82 24.63 1.16
C LYS A 362 18.58 24.72 2.06
N LEU A 363 17.77 25.77 1.88
CA LEU A 363 16.51 25.94 2.62
C LEU A 363 15.55 24.78 2.40
N PHE A 364 15.33 24.38 1.15
CA PHE A 364 14.44 23.27 0.80
C PHE A 364 14.90 21.96 1.43
N ASN A 365 16.18 21.61 1.25
CA ASN A 365 16.70 20.33 1.73
C ASN A 365 16.76 20.27 3.26
N THR A 366 17.13 21.37 3.95
CA THR A 366 17.09 21.43 5.41
C THR A 366 15.66 21.36 5.93
N ALA A 367 14.71 22.08 5.32
CA ALA A 367 13.31 22.00 5.70
C ALA A 367 12.71 20.61 5.45
N ARG A 368 13.06 19.97 4.32
CA ARG A 368 12.70 18.58 4.01
C ARG A 368 13.21 17.65 5.12
N GLN A 369 14.47 17.76 5.49
CA GLN A 369 15.08 16.91 6.53
C GLN A 369 14.38 17.05 7.89
N VAL A 370 14.08 18.28 8.33
CA VAL A 370 13.35 18.52 9.58
C VAL A 370 11.92 17.97 9.49
N ASN A 371 11.22 18.18 8.38
CA ASN A 371 9.85 17.72 8.19
C ASN A 371 9.74 16.19 8.15
N ILE A 372 10.72 15.52 7.51
CA ILE A 372 10.87 14.06 7.57
C ILE A 372 11.07 13.61 9.01
N GLY A 373 11.93 14.30 9.77
CA GLY A 373 12.13 13.98 11.18
C GLY A 373 10.85 14.13 12.03
N ILE A 374 10.01 15.14 11.76
CA ILE A 374 8.70 15.29 12.41
C ILE A 374 7.82 14.07 12.11
N TYR A 375 7.74 13.68 10.84
CA TYR A 375 6.97 12.53 10.39
C TYR A 375 7.44 11.22 11.05
N GLN A 376 8.74 10.96 11.02
CA GLN A 376 9.34 9.80 11.68
C GLN A 376 9.07 9.80 13.19
N LYS A 377 9.25 10.94 13.87
CA LYS A 377 8.97 11.06 15.31
C LYS A 377 7.51 10.73 15.63
N ILE A 378 6.55 11.26 14.87
CA ILE A 378 5.12 10.97 15.05
C ILE A 378 4.85 9.46 14.89
N ILE A 379 5.47 8.81 13.90
CA ILE A 379 5.29 7.38 13.66
C ILE A 379 5.81 6.56 14.84
N TYR A 380 7.06 6.77 15.25
CA TYR A 380 7.72 5.91 16.23
C TYR A 380 7.32 6.21 17.68
N GLU A 381 6.98 7.45 18.01
CA GLU A 381 6.66 7.84 19.39
C GLU A 381 5.16 7.87 19.68
N ASN A 382 4.29 7.94 18.67
CA ASN A 382 2.85 8.05 18.87
C ASN A 382 2.04 6.98 18.12
N TRP A 383 2.27 6.79 16.82
CA TRP A 383 1.49 5.83 16.02
C TRP A 383 1.83 4.38 16.41
N ALA A 384 3.10 4.00 16.37
CA ALA A 384 3.57 2.65 16.63
C ALA A 384 3.18 2.14 18.03
N PRO A 385 3.34 2.92 19.13
CA PRO A 385 2.84 2.51 20.45
C PRO A 385 1.32 2.32 20.49
N THR A 386 0.56 3.04 19.65
CA THR A 386 -0.89 2.87 19.55
C THR A 386 -1.24 1.55 18.84
N ILE A 387 -0.43 1.11 17.87
CA ILE A 387 -0.58 -0.19 17.19
C ILE A 387 -0.25 -1.36 18.12
N PHE A 388 0.91 -1.32 18.78
CA PHE A 388 1.42 -2.45 19.57
C PHE A 388 0.95 -2.48 21.03
N GLY A 389 0.38 -1.37 21.52
CA GLY A 389 0.07 -1.18 22.94
C GLY A 389 1.34 -1.02 23.78
N HIS A 390 1.26 -1.34 25.08
CA HIS A 390 2.39 -1.19 26.02
C HIS A 390 3.57 -2.13 25.77
N ASN A 391 3.41 -3.12 24.89
CA ASN A 391 4.50 -4.02 24.52
C ASN A 391 5.28 -3.46 23.33
N ASN A 392 6.51 -2.97 23.58
CA ASN A 392 7.43 -2.53 22.53
C ASN A 392 7.96 -3.72 21.71
N HIS A 393 7.12 -4.24 20.80
CA HIS A 393 7.45 -5.39 19.95
C HIS A 393 8.39 -5.04 18.77
N TYR A 394 8.48 -3.77 18.36
CA TYR A 394 9.37 -3.38 17.25
C TYR A 394 10.86 -3.64 17.53
N ALA A 395 11.28 -3.75 18.79
CA ALA A 395 12.66 -4.09 19.15
C ALA A 395 12.95 -5.60 19.14
N LYS A 396 11.92 -6.45 19.25
CA LYS A 396 12.09 -7.91 19.41
C LYS A 396 11.98 -8.70 18.10
N ASN A 397 11.34 -8.14 17.08
CA ASN A 397 11.07 -8.85 15.82
C ASN A 397 11.98 -8.31 14.72
N GLN A 398 13.16 -8.94 14.54
CA GLN A 398 14.07 -8.67 13.42
C GLN A 398 14.16 -9.93 12.56
N PHE A 399 13.25 -10.09 11.60
CA PHE A 399 13.39 -11.10 10.54
C PHE A 399 14.35 -10.62 9.46
N ALA A 400 14.61 -9.31 9.38
CA ALA A 400 15.58 -8.75 8.46
C ALA A 400 16.97 -9.38 8.69
N LYS A 401 17.47 -10.10 7.67
CA LYS A 401 18.90 -10.38 7.51
C LYS A 401 19.66 -9.07 7.72
N THR A 402 20.87 -9.14 8.24
CA THR A 402 21.59 -7.97 8.74
C THR A 402 21.72 -6.79 7.75
N ASN A 403 21.50 -6.98 6.43
CA ASN A 403 21.62 -5.95 5.39
C ASN A 403 20.46 -5.88 4.37
N ASP A 404 19.25 -6.39 4.65
CA ASP A 404 18.13 -6.31 3.68
C ASP A 404 17.24 -5.08 3.91
N HIS A 405 17.44 -4.03 3.13
CA HIS A 405 16.79 -2.72 3.29
C HIS A 405 15.40 -2.60 2.63
N ARG A 406 14.91 -3.65 1.97
CA ARG A 406 13.65 -3.61 1.21
C ARG A 406 12.41 -3.62 2.11
N VAL A 407 11.30 -3.14 1.58
CA VAL A 407 9.98 -3.31 2.21
C VAL A 407 9.54 -4.76 2.04
N SER A 408 8.97 -5.40 3.08
CA SER A 408 8.46 -6.76 2.93
C SER A 408 7.15 -6.79 2.17
N ASN A 409 6.97 -7.84 1.37
CA ASN A 409 5.75 -8.08 0.60
C ASN A 409 4.55 -8.28 1.54
N GLU A 410 4.81 -8.95 2.66
CA GLU A 410 3.88 -9.16 3.75
C GLU A 410 3.39 -7.85 4.37
N PHE A 411 4.28 -6.88 4.60
CA PHE A 411 3.89 -5.57 5.13
C PHE A 411 2.97 -4.83 4.16
N SER A 412 3.37 -4.74 2.88
CA SER A 412 2.64 -3.96 1.87
C SER A 412 1.29 -4.55 1.48
N THR A 413 1.17 -5.88 1.54
CA THR A 413 0.00 -6.61 1.01
C THR A 413 -0.95 -7.10 2.10
N ALA A 414 -0.48 -7.26 3.35
CA ALA A 414 -1.33 -7.69 4.46
C ALA A 414 -1.13 -6.86 5.74
N GLY A 415 0.11 -6.63 6.15
CA GLY A 415 0.47 -6.03 7.42
C GLY A 415 -0.18 -4.67 7.66
N ILE A 416 0.08 -3.69 6.80
CA ILE A 416 -0.42 -2.33 6.96
C ILE A 416 -1.91 -2.18 6.60
N ARG A 417 -2.48 -3.13 5.84
CA ARG A 417 -3.86 -3.09 5.31
C ARG A 417 -4.96 -3.16 6.36
N PHE A 418 -4.63 -3.41 7.64
CA PHE A 418 -5.59 -3.41 8.75
C PHE A 418 -6.40 -2.11 8.83
N TYR A 419 -5.84 -0.99 8.36
CA TYR A 419 -6.55 0.28 8.36
C TYR A 419 -7.83 0.24 7.51
N ASN A 420 -7.91 -0.62 6.46
CA ASN A 420 -9.09 -0.76 5.62
C ASN A 420 -10.32 -1.20 6.43
N SER A 421 -10.12 -2.11 7.40
CA SER A 421 -11.16 -2.55 8.34
C SER A 421 -11.64 -1.40 9.24
N MET A 422 -10.71 -0.52 9.62
CA MET A 422 -10.99 0.59 10.54
C MET A 422 -11.53 1.86 9.84
N MET A 423 -11.70 1.85 8.52
CA MET A 423 -12.19 3.00 7.75
C MET A 423 -13.63 3.37 8.12
N PRO A 424 -13.95 4.66 8.28
CA PRO A 424 -15.29 5.09 8.66
C PRO A 424 -16.30 4.93 7.51
N GLU A 425 -17.56 4.64 7.85
CA GLU A 425 -18.67 4.70 6.88
C GLU A 425 -18.99 6.16 6.47
N LYS A 426 -18.89 7.08 7.43
CA LYS A 426 -19.28 8.49 7.27
C LYS A 426 -18.14 9.45 7.55
N ILE A 427 -18.10 10.53 6.79
CA ILE A 427 -17.13 11.63 6.83
C ILE A 427 -17.90 12.95 6.74
N ILE A 428 -17.35 14.07 7.26
CA ILE A 428 -17.85 15.46 7.13
C ILE A 428 -19.39 15.57 7.14
N LYS A 429 -19.99 16.00 8.25
CA LYS A 429 -21.45 16.26 8.32
C LYS A 429 -22.30 15.05 7.86
N ASN A 430 -21.87 13.83 8.18
CA ASN A 430 -22.55 12.57 7.86
C ASN A 430 -22.67 12.20 6.36
N ASN A 431 -21.82 12.75 5.49
CA ASN A 431 -21.69 12.25 4.12
C ASN A 431 -21.03 10.86 4.13
N ARG A 432 -21.28 10.05 3.09
CA ARG A 432 -20.70 8.71 2.99
C ARG A 432 -19.29 8.77 2.43
N LEU A 433 -18.39 7.92 2.93
CA LEU A 433 -16.99 7.90 2.51
C LEU A 433 -16.86 7.57 1.01
N HIS A 434 -17.69 6.66 0.51
CA HIS A 434 -17.59 6.20 -0.88
C HIS A 434 -17.78 7.31 -1.93
N ASP A 435 -18.45 8.41 -1.58
CA ASP A 435 -18.68 9.53 -2.48
C ASP A 435 -17.42 10.36 -2.77
N PHE A 436 -16.36 10.19 -1.98
CA PHE A 436 -15.15 11.01 -2.05
C PHE A 436 -13.94 10.31 -2.67
N TYR A 437 -14.02 9.02 -3.00
CA TYR A 437 -12.88 8.33 -3.60
C TYR A 437 -12.50 8.94 -4.95
N TYR A 438 -11.27 9.47 -5.05
CA TYR A 438 -10.76 10.18 -6.23
C TYR A 438 -11.66 11.34 -6.73
N LYS A 439 -12.55 11.84 -5.87
CA LYS A 439 -13.49 12.94 -6.14
C LYS A 439 -13.27 14.03 -5.09
N PRO A 440 -12.11 14.72 -5.11
CA PRO A 440 -11.71 15.60 -4.03
C PRO A 440 -12.65 16.81 -3.86
N THR A 441 -12.82 17.22 -2.61
CA THR A 441 -13.55 18.43 -2.26
C THR A 441 -12.61 19.63 -2.23
N ASN A 442 -13.18 20.83 -2.32
CA ASN A 442 -12.38 22.05 -2.17
C ASN A 442 -11.94 22.27 -0.72
N LEU A 443 -10.71 21.87 -0.39
CA LEU A 443 -10.12 22.09 0.92
C LEU A 443 -9.87 23.56 1.26
N SER A 444 -9.91 24.50 0.30
CA SER A 444 -9.79 25.93 0.61
C SER A 444 -11.01 26.50 1.33
N LYS A 445 -12.13 25.77 1.34
CA LYS A 445 -13.30 26.10 2.17
C LYS A 445 -12.98 25.81 3.63
N LYS A 446 -12.84 26.87 4.44
CA LYS A 446 -12.52 26.81 5.88
C LYS A 446 -13.36 25.79 6.65
N GLU A 447 -14.67 25.75 6.42
CA GLU A 447 -15.57 24.82 7.11
C GLU A 447 -15.23 23.35 6.80
N ILE A 448 -14.97 23.02 5.53
CA ILE A 448 -14.60 21.65 5.12
C ILE A 448 -13.27 21.25 5.76
N PHE A 449 -12.27 22.13 5.71
CA PHE A 449 -10.97 21.87 6.34
C PHE A 449 -11.10 21.67 7.86
N LYS A 450 -11.88 22.52 8.54
CA LYS A 450 -12.11 22.44 9.98
C LYS A 450 -12.85 21.15 10.36
N ASP A 451 -13.86 20.76 9.59
CA ASP A 451 -14.63 19.53 9.82
C ASP A 451 -13.80 18.27 9.58
N LEU A 452 -12.93 18.26 8.56
CA LEU A 452 -12.02 17.15 8.32
C LEU A 452 -11.00 16.99 9.45
N ILE A 453 -10.40 18.08 9.89
CA ILE A 453 -9.45 18.02 11.00
C ILE A 453 -10.14 17.55 12.27
N ARG A 454 -11.32 18.10 12.61
CA ARG A 454 -12.11 17.64 13.76
C ARG A 454 -12.43 16.16 13.66
N SER A 455 -12.84 15.69 12.48
CA SER A 455 -13.10 14.26 12.24
C SER A 455 -11.86 13.41 12.56
N ILE A 456 -10.68 13.76 12.03
CA ILE A 456 -9.44 13.03 12.28
C ILE A 456 -9.16 12.88 13.79
N ILE A 457 -9.37 13.92 14.59
CA ILE A 457 -8.99 13.93 16.01
C ILE A 457 -10.12 13.51 16.98
N GLN A 458 -11.40 13.58 16.59
CA GLN A 458 -12.53 13.36 17.50
C GLN A 458 -13.48 12.25 17.06
N GLN A 459 -13.48 11.84 15.78
CA GLN A 459 -14.34 10.76 15.32
C GLN A 459 -13.67 9.41 15.64
N ASN A 460 -14.47 8.47 16.14
CA ASN A 460 -14.07 7.09 16.35
C ASN A 460 -13.66 6.43 15.02
N ALA A 461 -12.58 5.67 15.06
CA ALA A 461 -12.32 4.67 14.03
C ALA A 461 -13.38 3.55 14.12
N MET A 462 -13.56 2.80 13.03
CA MET A 462 -14.26 1.52 13.12
C MET A 462 -13.40 0.53 13.91
N ALA A 463 -14.05 -0.42 14.59
CA ALA A 463 -13.33 -1.50 15.26
C ALA A 463 -12.56 -2.32 14.23
N LEU A 464 -11.38 -2.82 14.61
CA LEU A 464 -10.67 -3.79 13.78
C LEU A 464 -11.40 -5.13 13.86
N ASP A 465 -12.07 -5.51 12.77
CA ASP A 465 -12.69 -6.82 12.61
C ASP A 465 -12.66 -7.30 11.14
N THR A 466 -13.19 -8.49 10.88
CA THR A 466 -13.27 -9.07 9.54
C THR A 466 -14.48 -8.56 8.74
N SER A 467 -15.35 -7.74 9.34
CA SER A 467 -16.62 -7.29 8.78
C SER A 467 -16.60 -5.79 8.50
N PHE A 468 -16.01 -5.45 7.35
CA PHE A 468 -15.80 -4.07 6.98
C PHE A 468 -17.12 -3.36 6.61
N VAL A 469 -17.17 -2.04 6.81
CA VAL A 469 -18.32 -1.22 6.40
C VAL A 469 -18.57 -1.28 4.89
N ASP A 470 -19.83 -1.15 4.47
CA ASP A 470 -20.24 -1.24 3.06
C ASP A 470 -19.49 -0.25 2.15
N ASP A 471 -19.12 0.92 2.67
CA ASP A 471 -18.33 1.95 1.96
C ASP A 471 -17.00 1.45 1.42
N VAL A 472 -16.44 0.38 2.02
CA VAL A 472 -15.19 -0.24 1.57
C VAL A 472 -15.37 -1.69 1.10
N SER A 473 -16.38 -2.42 1.59
CA SER A 473 -16.61 -3.84 1.23
C SER A 473 -17.52 -4.05 0.01
N LYS A 474 -18.30 -3.03 -0.40
CA LYS A 474 -19.30 -3.13 -1.47
C LYS A 474 -19.39 -1.89 -2.36
N LEU A 475 -18.93 -0.75 -1.86
CA LEU A 475 -19.07 0.57 -2.48
C LEU A 475 -17.70 1.24 -2.70
N LEU A 476 -16.58 0.52 -2.50
CA LEU A 476 -15.26 1.07 -2.78
C LEU A 476 -15.19 1.51 -4.24
N PHE A 477 -14.73 2.73 -4.48
CA PHE A 477 -14.63 3.32 -5.83
C PHE A 477 -15.96 3.41 -6.60
N LYS A 478 -17.11 3.34 -5.92
CA LYS A 478 -18.41 3.57 -6.52
C LYS A 478 -18.42 4.89 -7.31
N SER A 479 -18.82 4.79 -8.57
CA SER A 479 -18.90 5.94 -9.47
C SER A 479 -20.35 6.38 -9.66
N SER A 480 -20.87 6.39 -10.87
CA SER A 480 -22.27 6.64 -11.20
C SER A 480 -23.19 5.43 -10.98
N LEU A 481 -22.62 4.28 -10.61
CA LEU A 481 -23.35 3.03 -10.38
C LEU A 481 -23.82 2.92 -8.93
N SER A 482 -24.75 2.01 -8.69
CA SER A 482 -25.26 1.70 -7.34
C SER A 482 -24.35 0.76 -6.54
N PHE A 483 -23.27 0.28 -7.15
CA PHE A 483 -22.28 -0.61 -6.54
C PHE A 483 -20.83 -0.15 -6.81
N GLY A 484 -19.89 -0.67 -6.02
CA GLY A 484 -18.45 -0.48 -6.16
C GLY A 484 -17.72 -1.82 -6.25
N THR A 485 -16.47 -1.84 -5.80
CA THR A 485 -15.69 -3.07 -5.58
C THR A 485 -15.57 -3.39 -4.09
N ASP A 486 -14.82 -4.44 -3.76
CA ASP A 486 -14.64 -4.98 -2.41
C ASP A 486 -13.15 -4.95 -2.04
N VAL A 487 -12.79 -4.13 -1.04
CA VAL A 487 -11.40 -3.94 -0.63
C VAL A 487 -10.78 -5.22 -0.06
N LEU A 488 -11.53 -6.01 0.73
CA LEU A 488 -11.01 -7.22 1.34
C LEU A 488 -10.82 -8.31 0.28
N ALA A 489 -11.76 -8.41 -0.67
CA ALA A 489 -11.59 -9.31 -1.81
C ALA A 489 -10.38 -8.94 -2.67
N LEU A 490 -10.13 -7.64 -2.91
CA LEU A 490 -8.92 -7.17 -3.59
C LEU A 490 -7.65 -7.52 -2.82
N ASP A 491 -7.63 -7.32 -1.50
CA ASP A 491 -6.48 -7.62 -0.64
C ASP A 491 -6.18 -9.13 -0.60
N ILE A 492 -7.21 -9.98 -0.53
CA ILE A 492 -7.06 -11.45 -0.62
C ILE A 492 -6.48 -11.85 -1.99
N GLN A 493 -7.06 -11.34 -3.07
CA GLN A 493 -6.61 -11.64 -4.43
C GLN A 493 -5.17 -11.17 -4.65
N ARG A 494 -4.81 -9.99 -4.11
CA ARG A 494 -3.45 -9.44 -4.11
C ARG A 494 -2.47 -10.33 -3.36
N GLY A 495 -2.84 -10.81 -2.18
CA GLY A 495 -2.01 -11.75 -1.40
C GLY A 495 -1.66 -13.02 -2.18
N ARG A 496 -2.63 -13.56 -2.94
CA ARG A 496 -2.43 -14.74 -3.81
C ARG A 496 -1.58 -14.42 -5.04
N ASP A 497 -1.81 -13.27 -5.67
CA ASP A 497 -0.99 -12.78 -6.78
C ASP A 497 0.47 -12.58 -6.38
N HIS A 498 0.69 -12.14 -5.13
CA HIS A 498 2.02 -11.90 -4.56
C HIS A 498 2.71 -13.17 -4.05
N GLY A 499 2.03 -14.31 -4.11
CA GLY A 499 2.54 -15.60 -3.62
C GLY A 499 2.81 -15.57 -2.12
N LEU A 500 2.02 -14.85 -1.33
CA LEU A 500 2.16 -14.88 0.13
C LEU A 500 1.88 -16.28 0.66
N ASN A 501 2.61 -16.66 1.71
CA ASN A 501 2.40 -17.93 2.37
C ASN A 501 1.07 -17.95 3.15
N THR A 502 0.71 -19.12 3.68
CA THR A 502 -0.53 -19.32 4.44
C THR A 502 -0.44 -18.60 5.79
N TYR A 503 -1.59 -18.18 6.32
CA TYR A 503 -1.67 -17.54 7.64
C TYR A 503 -0.95 -18.32 8.74
N VAL A 504 -1.15 -19.64 8.80
CA VAL A 504 -0.57 -20.50 9.85
C VAL A 504 0.96 -20.50 9.85
N GLN A 505 1.59 -20.34 8.67
CA GLN A 505 3.06 -20.24 8.58
C GLN A 505 3.57 -18.90 9.13
N TYR A 506 2.86 -17.81 8.87
CA TYR A 506 3.20 -16.51 9.44
C TYR A 506 2.92 -16.44 10.94
N TYR A 507 1.84 -17.05 11.43
CA TYR A 507 1.59 -17.16 12.86
C TYR A 507 2.74 -17.90 13.56
N LYS A 508 3.19 -19.03 13.00
CA LYS A 508 4.35 -19.77 13.49
C LYS A 508 5.63 -18.93 13.46
N LEU A 509 5.90 -18.23 12.36
CA LEU A 509 7.06 -17.32 12.24
C LEU A 509 7.04 -16.25 13.35
N CYS A 510 5.88 -15.68 13.62
CA CYS A 510 5.72 -14.54 14.50
C CYS A 510 5.64 -14.89 16.00
N THR A 511 5.13 -16.08 16.33
CA THR A 511 4.85 -16.47 17.71
C THR A 511 5.68 -17.67 18.18
N GLY A 512 6.22 -18.46 17.25
CA GLY A 512 6.82 -19.76 17.53
C GLY A 512 5.80 -20.88 17.77
N GLU A 513 4.51 -20.56 17.81
CA GLU A 513 3.43 -21.52 18.07
C GLU A 513 2.87 -22.09 16.77
N GLU A 514 2.58 -23.39 16.75
CA GLU A 514 1.98 -24.07 15.60
C GLU A 514 0.46 -24.18 15.76
N LEU A 515 -0.26 -23.86 14.68
CA LEU A 515 -1.71 -24.04 14.59
C LEU A 515 -2.00 -25.25 13.71
N ASN A 516 -2.63 -26.27 14.29
CA ASN A 516 -2.84 -27.56 13.62
C ASN A 516 -4.33 -27.91 13.46
N SER A 517 -5.23 -27.21 14.15
CA SER A 517 -6.66 -27.46 14.09
C SER A 517 -7.52 -26.18 14.14
N TRP A 518 -8.77 -26.29 13.69
CA TRP A 518 -9.79 -25.25 13.87
C TRP A 518 -9.99 -24.87 15.35
N ASN A 519 -9.83 -25.82 16.28
CA ASN A 519 -9.93 -25.55 17.71
C ASN A 519 -8.81 -24.64 18.21
N ASP A 520 -7.61 -24.71 17.62
CA ASP A 520 -6.52 -23.81 18.01
C ASP A 520 -6.84 -22.36 17.64
N LEU A 521 -7.50 -22.14 16.48
CA LEU A 521 -7.95 -20.81 16.07
C LEU A 521 -8.96 -20.20 17.05
N THR A 522 -9.86 -21.00 17.64
CA THR A 522 -10.85 -20.49 18.61
C THR A 522 -10.24 -19.90 19.89
N LYS A 523 -8.97 -20.21 20.18
CA LYS A 523 -8.24 -19.68 21.35
C LYS A 523 -7.68 -18.28 21.09
N ILE A 524 -7.52 -17.90 19.82
CA ILE A 524 -6.80 -16.69 19.41
C ILE A 524 -7.62 -15.76 18.50
N MET A 525 -8.79 -16.20 18.02
CA MET A 525 -9.69 -15.47 17.13
C MET A 525 -11.13 -15.47 17.67
N ASN A 526 -11.96 -14.56 17.18
CA ASN A 526 -13.39 -14.58 17.51
C ASN A 526 -14.07 -15.85 16.97
N HIS A 527 -14.98 -16.41 17.76
CA HIS A 527 -15.69 -17.65 17.41
C HIS A 527 -16.47 -17.54 16.08
N ASN A 528 -17.08 -16.39 15.80
CA ASN A 528 -17.83 -16.15 14.56
C ASN A 528 -16.90 -16.15 13.33
N ASP A 529 -15.69 -15.61 13.46
CA ASP A 529 -14.70 -15.60 12.39
C ASP A 529 -14.22 -17.01 12.08
N VAL A 530 -13.89 -17.79 13.12
CA VAL A 530 -13.49 -19.20 12.96
C VAL A 530 -14.61 -20.02 12.32
N THR A 531 -15.86 -19.78 12.72
CA THR A 531 -17.03 -20.44 12.11
C THR A 531 -17.13 -20.11 10.63
N SER A 532 -16.97 -18.83 10.27
CA SER A 532 -17.01 -18.36 8.86
C SER A 532 -15.88 -18.96 8.02
N MET A 533 -14.66 -19.02 8.59
CA MET A 533 -13.51 -19.64 7.93
C MET A 533 -13.70 -21.15 7.73
N LYS A 534 -14.24 -21.86 8.73
CA LYS A 534 -14.51 -23.29 8.66
C LYS A 534 -15.57 -23.65 7.61
N LEU A 535 -16.49 -22.73 7.32
CA LEU A 535 -17.50 -22.91 6.27
C LEU A 535 -16.92 -22.73 4.85
N ILE A 536 -15.91 -21.88 4.68
CA ILE A 536 -15.40 -21.50 3.35
C ILE A 536 -14.09 -22.21 2.98
N TYR A 537 -13.15 -22.38 3.90
CA TYR A 537 -11.88 -23.03 3.66
C TYR A 537 -11.95 -24.53 3.98
N VAL A 538 -11.26 -25.33 3.16
CA VAL A 538 -11.17 -26.78 3.37
C VAL A 538 -10.30 -27.10 4.58
N SER A 539 -9.20 -26.36 4.76
CA SER A 539 -8.28 -26.53 5.88
C SER A 539 -7.75 -25.19 6.40
N ILE A 540 -7.24 -25.16 7.64
CA ILE A 540 -6.61 -23.96 8.20
C ILE A 540 -5.34 -23.57 7.42
N GLN A 541 -4.70 -24.53 6.76
CA GLN A 541 -3.56 -24.34 5.86
C GLN A 541 -3.96 -23.65 4.55
N ASP A 542 -5.26 -23.47 4.28
CA ASP A 542 -5.71 -22.71 3.12
C ASP A 542 -5.94 -21.22 3.43
N ILE A 543 -5.93 -20.81 4.70
CA ILE A 543 -6.28 -19.45 5.12
C ILE A 543 -5.25 -18.45 4.57
N ASP A 544 -5.73 -17.47 3.79
CA ASP A 544 -4.93 -16.34 3.31
C ASP A 544 -4.42 -15.48 4.50
N LEU A 545 -3.17 -14.99 4.42
CA LEU A 545 -2.54 -14.23 5.52
C LEU A 545 -3.44 -13.12 6.07
N ILE A 546 -3.95 -12.24 5.20
CA ILE A 546 -4.76 -11.10 5.63
C ILE A 546 -6.04 -11.53 6.36
N VAL A 547 -6.66 -12.64 5.93
CA VAL A 547 -7.90 -13.15 6.54
C VAL A 547 -7.63 -13.64 7.96
N GLY A 548 -6.62 -14.47 8.15
CA GLY A 548 -6.28 -14.97 9.48
C GLY A 548 -5.75 -13.86 10.39
N ALA A 549 -4.89 -12.98 9.87
CA ALA A 549 -4.25 -11.94 10.68
C ALA A 549 -5.22 -10.84 11.14
N LEU A 550 -6.28 -10.52 10.38
CA LEU A 550 -7.34 -9.61 10.80
C LEU A 550 -8.29 -10.20 11.86
N ALA A 551 -8.47 -11.53 11.85
CA ALA A 551 -9.34 -12.22 12.80
C ALA A 551 -8.71 -12.44 14.18
N GLU A 552 -7.41 -12.20 14.32
CA GLU A 552 -6.69 -12.35 15.59
C GLU A 552 -7.15 -11.33 16.65
N ILE A 553 -7.30 -11.81 17.88
CA ILE A 553 -7.56 -10.96 19.03
C ILE A 553 -6.24 -10.33 19.51
N PRO A 554 -6.16 -9.00 19.70
CA PRO A 554 -4.98 -8.35 20.26
C PRO A 554 -4.63 -8.88 21.66
N LYS A 555 -3.34 -9.13 21.93
CA LYS A 555 -2.87 -9.64 23.25
C LYS A 555 -3.06 -8.64 24.40
N SER A 556 -3.19 -7.35 24.09
CA SER A 556 -3.43 -6.27 25.06
C SER A 556 -4.64 -5.47 24.61
N HIS A 557 -5.49 -5.08 25.55
CA HIS A 557 -6.63 -4.18 25.30
C HIS A 557 -6.20 -2.81 24.76
N THR A 558 -4.94 -2.40 24.95
CA THR A 558 -4.42 -1.13 24.42
C THR A 558 -3.82 -1.25 23.02
N ALA A 559 -3.52 -2.46 22.56
CA ALA A 559 -3.02 -2.74 21.22
C ALA A 559 -4.15 -2.71 20.21
N THR A 560 -3.84 -2.32 18.97
CA THR A 560 -4.82 -2.25 17.89
C THR A 560 -4.93 -3.57 17.14
N VAL A 561 -3.80 -4.27 16.95
CA VAL A 561 -3.72 -5.45 16.06
C VAL A 561 -3.26 -6.70 16.79
N GLY A 562 -3.58 -7.87 16.23
CA GLY A 562 -3.14 -9.18 16.69
C GLY A 562 -1.61 -9.41 16.64
N PRO A 563 -1.11 -10.52 17.22
CA PRO A 563 0.32 -10.84 17.25
C PRO A 563 0.98 -10.92 15.86
N THR A 564 0.31 -11.46 14.83
CA THR A 564 0.91 -11.62 13.50
C THR A 564 1.09 -10.26 12.80
N LEU A 565 0.06 -9.41 12.83
CA LEU A 565 0.18 -8.05 12.29
C LEU A 565 1.18 -7.20 13.09
N SER A 566 1.17 -7.31 14.42
CA SER A 566 2.15 -6.64 15.29
C SER A 566 3.59 -7.03 14.93
N CYS A 567 3.79 -8.30 14.64
CA CYS A 567 5.06 -8.87 14.23
C CYS A 567 5.55 -8.35 12.87
N ILE A 568 4.71 -8.41 11.84
CA ILE A 568 5.04 -7.96 10.48
C ILE A 568 5.27 -6.43 10.43
N ILE A 569 4.40 -5.65 11.07
CA ILE A 569 4.54 -4.18 11.13
C ILE A 569 5.80 -3.81 11.95
N GLY A 570 6.02 -4.47 13.09
CA GLY A 570 7.18 -4.24 13.95
C GLY A 570 8.51 -4.49 13.23
N ASP A 571 8.60 -5.59 12.49
CA ASP A 571 9.78 -5.91 11.66
C ASP A 571 10.00 -4.87 10.56
N GLN A 572 8.94 -4.42 9.87
CA GLN A 572 9.09 -3.40 8.84
C GLN A 572 9.55 -2.05 9.44
N LEU A 573 8.99 -1.62 10.57
CA LEU A 573 9.47 -0.41 11.25
C LEU A 573 10.94 -0.54 11.65
N ALA A 574 11.33 -1.64 12.30
CA ALA A 574 12.73 -1.90 12.63
C ALA A 574 13.63 -1.79 11.40
N ASN A 575 13.19 -2.35 10.26
CA ASN A 575 13.93 -2.29 9.01
C ASN A 575 14.05 -0.86 8.46
N THR A 576 12.95 -0.09 8.42
CA THR A 576 13.00 1.30 7.91
C THR A 576 13.93 2.18 8.73
N ARG A 577 13.92 2.06 10.07
CA ARG A 577 14.86 2.80 10.94
C ARG A 577 16.31 2.42 10.67
N LYS A 578 16.59 1.13 10.49
CA LYS A 578 17.94 0.64 10.21
C LYS A 578 18.44 1.04 8.81
N SER A 579 17.53 1.14 7.86
CA SER A 579 17.82 1.44 6.45
C SER A 579 18.01 2.93 6.17
N ASP A 580 17.73 3.80 7.14
CA ASP A 580 17.87 5.25 7.00
C ASP A 580 19.06 5.79 7.82
N PRO A 581 20.22 6.06 7.17
CA PRO A 581 21.35 6.70 7.84
C PRO A 581 21.00 8.08 8.43
N ASN A 582 20.02 8.77 7.84
CA ASN A 582 19.58 10.11 8.23
C ASN A 582 18.36 10.10 9.14
N PHE A 583 18.00 8.93 9.69
CA PHE A 583 16.89 8.79 10.63
C PHE A 583 16.98 9.86 11.73
N TYR A 584 15.84 10.41 12.15
CA TYR A 584 15.79 11.64 12.94
C TYR A 584 16.62 11.61 14.24
N THR A 585 16.84 10.42 14.83
CA THR A 585 17.68 10.27 16.03
C THR A 585 19.18 10.25 15.74
N ASN A 586 19.58 9.92 14.51
CA ASN A 586 20.98 9.82 14.08
C ASN A 586 21.55 11.19 13.67
N ASN A 587 20.69 12.11 13.21
CA ASN A 587 21.09 13.48 12.92
C ASN A 587 20.94 14.37 14.16
N GLU A 588 22.05 14.86 14.71
CA GLU A 588 22.05 15.66 15.94
C GLU A 588 21.23 16.94 15.83
N LEU A 589 21.36 17.69 14.72
CA LEU A 589 20.63 18.95 14.54
C LEU A 589 19.12 18.71 14.46
N VAL A 590 18.68 17.67 13.75
CA VAL A 590 17.26 17.28 13.68
C VAL A 590 16.78 16.84 15.06
N ARG A 591 17.51 15.96 15.74
CA ARG A 591 17.16 15.48 17.09
C ARG A 591 17.00 16.64 18.09
N LEU A 592 17.89 17.62 18.07
CA LEU A 592 17.80 18.82 18.91
C LEU A 592 16.62 19.72 18.51
N THR A 593 16.37 19.88 17.22
CA THR A 593 15.22 20.65 16.70
C THR A 593 13.89 20.07 17.19
N LEU A 594 13.79 18.74 17.26
CA LEU A 594 12.56 17.99 17.53
C LEU A 594 12.41 17.53 18.98
N LYS A 595 13.38 17.81 19.86
CA LYS A 595 13.48 17.23 21.22
C LYS A 595 12.14 17.25 21.98
N ASN A 596 11.46 18.39 21.97
CA ASN A 596 10.20 18.62 22.69
C ASN A 596 9.00 18.78 21.74
N TYR A 597 9.18 18.61 20.42
CA TYR A 597 8.11 18.81 19.44
C TYR A 597 7.14 17.64 19.47
N THR A 598 5.85 17.91 19.67
CA THR A 598 4.81 16.89 19.81
C THR A 598 3.88 16.84 18.60
N VAL A 599 3.20 15.72 18.40
CA VAL A 599 2.18 15.57 17.35
C VAL A 599 1.02 16.56 17.53
N ALA A 600 0.66 16.88 18.77
CA ALA A 600 -0.33 17.91 19.07
C ALA A 600 0.12 19.32 18.62
N ARG A 601 1.38 19.68 18.89
CA ARG A 601 1.96 20.95 18.41
C ARG A 601 2.07 20.98 16.89
N PHE A 602 2.40 19.86 16.25
CA PHE A 602 2.38 19.72 14.79
C PHE A 602 1.02 20.07 14.20
N LEU A 603 -0.07 19.52 14.76
CA LEU A 603 -1.41 19.88 14.31
C LEU A 603 -1.71 21.36 14.56
N CYS A 604 -1.45 21.91 15.75
CA CYS A 604 -1.69 23.34 16.01
C CYS A 604 -0.86 24.27 15.11
N ASP A 605 0.31 23.83 14.64
CA ASP A 605 1.19 24.62 13.76
C ASP A 605 0.74 24.63 12.29
N THR A 606 -0.02 23.62 11.88
CA THR A 606 -0.38 23.36 10.47
C THR A 606 -1.88 23.49 10.20
N THR A 607 -2.69 23.45 11.26
CA THR A 607 -4.15 23.48 11.26
C THR A 607 -4.55 24.52 12.29
N ASN A 608 -5.36 25.53 11.92
CA ASN A 608 -5.81 26.60 12.83
C ASN A 608 -6.80 26.08 13.89
N LEU A 609 -6.42 25.03 14.60
CA LEU A 609 -7.16 24.44 15.69
C LEU A 609 -7.08 25.34 16.93
N GLU A 610 -8.18 25.39 17.65
CA GLU A 610 -8.25 26.02 18.96
C GLU A 610 -7.81 25.04 20.05
N THR A 611 -8.24 23.78 19.95
CA THR A 611 -7.96 22.72 20.94
C THR A 611 -7.49 21.43 20.28
N VAL A 612 -6.62 20.69 20.97
CA VAL A 612 -6.11 19.39 20.54
C VAL A 612 -5.82 18.50 21.75
N GLN A 613 -5.87 17.19 21.58
CA GLN A 613 -5.45 16.22 22.60
C GLN A 613 -3.96 15.89 22.49
N GLU A 614 -3.38 15.32 23.56
CA GLU A 614 -1.94 15.00 23.61
C GLU A 614 -1.55 13.94 22.58
N ASN A 615 -2.27 12.81 22.57
CA ASN A 615 -2.13 11.77 21.56
C ASN A 615 -3.29 11.84 20.58
N ILE A 616 -3.01 12.30 19.35
CA ILE A 616 -4.03 12.49 18.31
C ILE A 616 -4.64 11.18 17.82
N PHE A 617 -3.96 10.04 18.04
CA PHE A 617 -4.41 8.71 17.64
C PHE A 617 -5.40 8.09 18.63
N LEU A 618 -5.55 8.72 19.80
CA LEU A 618 -6.53 8.36 20.80
C LEU A 618 -7.64 9.42 20.83
N LEU A 619 -8.85 8.99 21.15
CA LEU A 619 -9.98 9.87 21.38
C LEU A 619 -9.77 10.70 22.65
N PRO A 620 -10.38 11.89 22.73
CA PRO A 620 -10.42 12.67 23.96
C PRO A 620 -11.00 11.88 25.12
N SER A 621 -10.31 11.90 26.26
CA SER A 621 -10.75 11.25 27.50
C SER A 621 -10.07 11.90 28.72
N ASP A 622 -10.41 11.45 29.93
CA ASP A 622 -9.73 11.90 31.16
C ASP A 622 -8.22 11.64 31.14
N LYS A 623 -7.78 10.61 30.41
CA LYS A 623 -6.37 10.22 30.23
C LYS A 623 -5.72 10.86 28.99
N ASN A 624 -6.51 11.49 28.11
CA ASN A 624 -6.05 12.13 26.88
C ASN A 624 -6.84 13.43 26.67
N LYS A 625 -6.59 14.41 27.56
CA LYS A 625 -7.40 15.63 27.65
C LYS A 625 -7.16 16.55 26.46
N LEU A 626 -8.20 17.29 26.09
CA LEU A 626 -8.08 18.44 25.20
C LEU A 626 -7.44 19.61 25.95
N PHE A 627 -6.53 20.31 25.30
CA PHE A 627 -5.95 21.57 25.76
C PHE A 627 -5.96 22.59 24.64
N SER A 628 -5.88 23.88 25.00
CA SER A 628 -5.80 24.94 24.01
C SER A 628 -4.46 24.93 23.29
N CYS A 629 -4.46 25.13 21.97
CA CYS A 629 -3.26 25.33 21.17
C CYS A 629 -2.43 26.55 21.62
N THR A 630 -3.03 27.49 22.38
CA THR A 630 -2.35 28.64 23.00
C THR A 630 -1.69 28.31 24.35
N GLU A 631 -2.16 27.28 25.04
CA GLU A 631 -1.64 26.82 26.33
C GLU A 631 -0.47 25.84 26.18
N ILE A 632 -0.22 25.37 24.95
CA ILE A 632 0.93 24.52 24.65
C ILE A 632 2.21 25.27 25.02
N LYS A 633 2.99 24.66 25.92
CA LYS A 633 4.23 25.23 26.45
C LYS A 633 5.18 25.64 25.31
N ARG A 634 5.80 26.82 25.45
CA ARG A 634 6.71 27.40 24.44
C ARG A 634 7.95 26.54 24.16
N ASP A 635 8.37 25.70 25.10
CA ASP A 635 9.47 24.76 24.94
C ASP A 635 9.17 23.60 23.99
N THR A 636 7.91 23.41 23.58
CA THR A 636 7.50 22.40 22.59
C THR A 636 7.55 22.88 21.14
N PHE A 637 7.94 24.14 20.89
CA PHE A 637 8.10 24.66 19.53
C PHE A 637 9.36 24.06 18.87
N LEU A 638 9.37 23.99 17.53
CA LEU A 638 10.59 23.61 16.79
C LEU A 638 11.74 24.55 17.16
N ASN A 639 12.81 23.99 17.71
CA ASN A 639 14.01 24.75 18.05
C ASN A 639 14.89 24.89 16.80
N LEU A 640 14.52 25.80 15.89
CA LEU A 640 15.25 26.02 14.64
C LEU A 640 16.52 26.86 14.83
N ASP A 641 16.72 27.47 16.00
CA ASP A 641 17.91 28.29 16.28
C ASP A 641 19.21 27.46 16.27
N VAL A 642 19.11 26.14 16.46
CA VAL A 642 20.25 25.20 16.34
C VAL A 642 20.87 25.19 14.94
N TRP A 643 20.15 25.68 13.92
CA TRP A 643 20.61 25.77 12.54
C TRP A 643 21.29 27.10 12.20
N LYS A 644 21.39 28.03 13.14
CA LYS A 644 22.04 29.32 12.92
C LYS A 644 23.53 29.14 12.59
N ASN A 645 23.99 29.74 11.50
CA ASN A 645 25.38 29.68 11.02
C ASN A 645 25.90 28.26 10.69
N LYS A 646 25.00 27.32 10.38
CA LYS A 646 25.35 25.98 9.86
C LYS A 646 25.32 25.95 8.33
#